data_AF-H9H6I4-F1
#
_entry.id   AF-H9H6I4-F1
#
_cell.length_a   1.000
_cell.length_b   1.000
_cell.length_c   1.000
_cell.angle_alpha   90.00
_cell.angle_beta   90.00
_cell.angle_gamma   90.00
#
_symmetry.space_group_name_H-M   'P 1'
#
loop_
_entity.id
_entity.type
_entity.pdbx_description
1 polymer ?
#
loop_
_entity_poly.entity_id
_entity_poly.type
_entity_poly.pdbx_seq_one_letter_code
_entity_poly.pdbx_strand_id
1 'polypeptide(L)'
;MAKRKEDDFPPAADQKRARPGGDSDDDLDSDPIEGTSQGPASLSALSSISSLQSIASLASLACLPSVACLPSVSSLPGSLPGSLPSISSQSPSGEYGVIESIQVENFMGYSSLGPVKLGPNVNFLVGRSGKNALLTALIVGLDGKSAGTSLKDFVKDGAASAKISIKIKNRGNYAFKSELYGESVIVHQVISADGNASYELKSYMGKVISTKREELAALLQRFKIRVDNPVSIIREDVSRQLLESRSDADRYKLFLKATELEQMREDYSQIMERKAKNQHQIEQAEEQLEELKRQGVEIEEHFQNMVTLRKKLEDLKNDMAWALVAKTEREIHEMIISINIGDQRTVILNQELEISRVRFSEAENKYRAIHENMQRLSEEASELEAKCIEAGEEAEKMDRAYAQAEAFYNFSENEFNKLDQVAEQLNDQIDDMKKNLEVAESEKQEKIDVLKEKIRNFKDQEDSLVEEIKHLHQAIERDDKEHSRIKEQEAYMQQILDGEQRQLNQLKECKSDPLKRFGPQIPALLEAVEDAHRQGLFTCKPIGPLGACIRVLDSEFSLAIESCLKGLLLAFFCDNHKDEQILQGLMKKFYPSGSSRPQIIISAFDCELCDVTDREASHPEFPTVLSALEIDDAVVANALIDMRGIESVLLSKSKSLACTVMQAQRPPKNCTKVLTADGDQVFERHYYSCEEMRPTYLGDIDVEINNLEKSVENKVAQLSAFQEHVCSLEKDIRENRETIDSHYQHLKEIKIEVINLTSEIKDLEDENENQSLNISILEEEAQEIKEEMKEIEEKMKIRREEMDKLSKPKIDAEQRHEELKLKYSQIKELVDSIRGERNQAALEVDNQHQAMLHSENRLKEHLDSLQAKKEELAMKERDLERETAHAKYICPDRKEVIQTASVLNREITLLRQRIQSENYTHKSREEIMRQYQEAKERYMDLDNKVKNLKKLIKTMEEISKQRYEAFQKRRRILSLQGKLYFDSLLSPWSFHGDIHFDHHNEALSIVFHPGQCTFTNSHSLPDRYNFSNFLLILTLWSITESPFRCLDTFDVCFNREYRKMAMDMILRQSHSHQHLQFLLVSPLYINSVAPSSLIEIFPLAEPERDGATRSTQAASTEED
;
A
#
# COMPACT_ATOMS: atom_id res chain seq x y z
N MET A 1 -6.60 56.96 16.49
CA MET A 1 -6.88 57.89 15.37
C MET A 1 -7.97 57.25 14.50
N ALA A 2 -9.15 57.89 14.44
CA ALA A 2 -10.22 57.83 13.42
C ALA A 2 -10.69 56.46 12.85
N LYS A 3 -11.98 56.13 12.66
CA LYS A 3 -13.28 56.83 12.81
C LYS A 3 -14.41 55.83 12.46
N ARG A 4 -15.58 56.00 13.10
CA ARG A 4 -16.97 55.73 12.64
C ARG A 4 -17.52 54.29 12.72
N LYS A 5 -18.57 54.04 13.55
CA LYS A 5 -20.03 54.33 13.40
C LYS A 5 -20.66 53.44 12.31
N GLU A 6 -21.77 52.73 12.51
CA GLU A 6 -23.05 53.15 13.10
C GLU A 6 -23.97 51.95 13.39
N ASP A 7 -24.99 52.21 14.20
CA ASP A 7 -26.02 51.36 14.82
C ASP A 7 -27.03 50.68 13.84
N ASP A 8 -27.68 49.58 14.25
CA ASP A 8 -29.12 49.56 14.60
C ASP A 8 -29.69 48.15 14.90
N PHE A 9 -30.67 48.13 15.80
CA PHE A 9 -31.27 47.00 16.53
C PHE A 9 -32.70 46.64 15.96
N PRO A 10 -33.50 45.72 16.57
CA PRO A 10 -34.18 44.55 15.96
C PRO A 10 -35.69 44.79 15.62
N PRO A 11 -36.57 43.79 15.30
CA PRO A 11 -37.17 42.80 16.25
C PRO A 11 -37.49 41.39 15.65
N ALA A 12 -37.62 40.29 16.42
CA ALA A 12 -38.84 39.68 17.01
C ALA A 12 -40.03 39.50 16.01
N ALA A 13 -40.85 38.44 15.97
CA ALA A 13 -41.24 37.41 16.95
C ALA A 13 -42.07 36.28 16.26
N ASP A 14 -42.46 35.31 17.09
CA ASP A 14 -43.63 34.41 17.02
C ASP A 14 -43.56 33.12 16.16
N GLN A 15 -43.59 31.91 16.73
CA GLN A 15 -44.44 31.23 17.74
C GLN A 15 -45.53 30.32 17.12
N LYS A 16 -45.51 29.09 17.65
CA LYS A 16 -46.64 28.16 17.95
C LYS A 16 -47.11 27.15 16.90
N ARG A 17 -46.74 25.89 17.22
CA ARG A 17 -47.60 24.75 17.62
C ARG A 17 -48.91 24.54 16.86
N ALA A 18 -49.09 23.33 16.33
CA ALA A 18 -50.08 22.35 16.83
C ALA A 18 -49.96 20.97 16.12
N ARG A 19 -49.95 19.89 16.91
CA ARG A 19 -50.46 18.53 16.59
C ARG A 19 -51.97 18.50 16.91
N PRO A 20 -52.85 17.60 16.42
CA PRO A 20 -52.82 16.10 16.51
C PRO A 20 -53.31 15.42 15.19
N GLY A 21 -53.43 14.10 14.94
CA GLY A 21 -53.45 12.84 15.69
C GLY A 21 -54.60 11.95 15.16
N GLY A 22 -54.35 10.65 14.91
CA GLY A 22 -55.31 9.58 14.54
C GLY A 22 -55.24 9.13 13.06
N ASP A 23 -55.42 7.88 12.64
CA ASP A 23 -55.68 6.57 13.27
C ASP A 23 -55.51 5.46 12.18
N SER A 24 -55.33 4.21 12.65
CA SER A 24 -55.82 2.92 12.09
C SER A 24 -55.27 2.26 10.80
N ASP A 25 -54.84 0.99 11.01
CA ASP A 25 -55.16 -0.28 10.30
C ASP A 25 -54.36 -0.77 9.07
N ASP A 26 -53.52 -1.78 9.35
CA ASP A 26 -53.55 -3.20 8.90
C ASP A 26 -53.50 -3.65 7.42
N ASP A 27 -52.65 -4.69 7.24
CA ASP A 27 -52.75 -5.88 6.37
C ASP A 27 -52.57 -5.76 4.84
N LEU A 28 -52.09 -6.76 4.09
CA LEU A 28 -51.19 -7.93 4.21
C LEU A 28 -51.16 -8.52 2.79
N ASP A 29 -50.04 -9.16 2.43
CA ASP A 29 -49.79 -10.22 1.43
C ASP A 29 -50.82 -10.58 0.33
N SER A 30 -50.29 -10.83 -0.89
CA SER A 30 -50.23 -12.15 -1.57
C SER A 30 -50.40 -12.09 -3.12
N ASP A 31 -49.28 -12.28 -3.83
CA ASP A 31 -48.93 -13.44 -4.69
C ASP A 31 -49.91 -13.98 -5.79
N PRO A 32 -49.45 -14.83 -6.75
CA PRO A 32 -49.36 -14.53 -8.19
C PRO A 32 -50.21 -15.48 -9.08
N ILE A 33 -50.05 -15.48 -10.42
CA ILE A 33 -50.10 -16.69 -11.32
C ILE A 33 -49.84 -16.35 -12.81
N GLU A 34 -48.87 -17.11 -13.35
CA GLU A 34 -48.56 -17.67 -14.69
C GLU A 34 -49.12 -17.14 -16.04
N GLY A 35 -48.23 -17.20 -17.05
CA GLY A 35 -48.57 -17.27 -18.48
C GLY A 35 -47.35 -17.42 -19.41
N THR A 36 -47.05 -18.67 -19.80
CA THR A 36 -46.03 -19.20 -20.75
C THR A 36 -45.92 -18.54 -22.14
N SER A 37 -44.72 -18.52 -22.75
CA SER A 37 -44.37 -19.29 -23.99
C SER A 37 -42.97 -18.94 -24.57
N GLN A 38 -42.54 -19.77 -25.52
CA GLN A 38 -41.19 -20.10 -26.01
C GLN A 38 -40.49 -19.03 -26.89
N GLY A 39 -39.14 -19.13 -27.00
CA GLY A 39 -38.27 -18.31 -27.87
C GLY A 39 -38.46 -18.54 -29.39
N PRO A 40 -37.61 -17.97 -30.29
CA PRO A 40 -36.15 -18.23 -30.30
C PRO A 40 -35.20 -17.10 -30.82
N ALA A 41 -33.90 -17.34 -30.59
CA ALA A 41 -32.73 -17.13 -31.48
C ALA A 41 -32.25 -15.75 -31.98
N SER A 42 -30.98 -15.50 -31.61
CA SER A 42 -29.81 -15.07 -32.42
C SER A 42 -29.58 -13.60 -32.78
N LEU A 43 -28.43 -13.08 -32.29
CA LEU A 43 -27.27 -12.52 -33.03
C LEU A 43 -26.33 -11.90 -31.97
N SER A 44 -25.26 -12.52 -31.46
CA SER A 44 -23.99 -12.93 -32.09
C SER A 44 -23.33 -11.88 -32.98
N ALA A 45 -22.60 -10.93 -32.37
CA ALA A 45 -21.39 -10.35 -32.95
C ALA A 45 -20.61 -9.61 -31.84
N LEU A 46 -19.28 -9.70 -31.91
CA LEU A 46 -18.27 -9.09 -31.02
C LEU A 46 -17.94 -9.87 -29.73
N SER A 47 -17.65 -11.16 -29.92
CA SER A 47 -16.56 -11.79 -29.17
C SER A 47 -15.50 -12.18 -30.20
N SER A 48 -14.30 -11.60 -30.07
CA SER A 48 -13.01 -12.13 -30.55
C SER A 48 -12.00 -10.99 -30.53
N ILE A 49 -11.17 -10.95 -29.48
CA ILE A 49 -9.70 -10.83 -29.54
C ILE A 49 -9.20 -10.79 -28.10
N SER A 50 -8.13 -11.54 -27.85
CA SER A 50 -7.32 -11.66 -26.63
C SER A 50 -7.79 -12.66 -25.57
N SER A 51 -7.60 -13.94 -25.90
CA SER A 51 -7.10 -14.90 -24.92
C SER A 51 -5.87 -15.60 -25.50
N LEU A 52 -4.93 -15.90 -24.58
CA LEU A 52 -3.76 -16.78 -24.70
C LEU A 52 -2.43 -16.12 -25.07
N GLN A 53 -1.75 -15.56 -24.05
CA GLN A 53 -0.34 -15.88 -23.77
C GLN A 53 0.06 -15.40 -22.36
N SER A 54 -0.20 -16.22 -21.35
CA SER A 54 0.62 -16.32 -20.12
C SER A 54 0.06 -17.41 -19.21
N ILE A 55 0.34 -18.67 -19.56
CA ILE A 55 0.29 -19.80 -18.63
C ILE A 55 1.67 -20.45 -18.67
N ALA A 56 2.67 -19.75 -18.11
CA ALA A 56 4.01 -20.30 -17.85
C ALA A 56 4.83 -19.40 -16.89
N SER A 57 4.28 -18.94 -15.75
CA SER A 57 5.10 -18.20 -14.77
C SER A 57 4.55 -18.13 -13.34
N LEU A 58 3.68 -19.05 -12.91
CA LEU A 58 3.14 -19.05 -11.53
C LEU A 58 3.53 -20.31 -10.76
N ALA A 59 4.84 -20.51 -10.60
CA ALA A 59 5.41 -21.55 -9.74
C ALA A 59 6.41 -21.01 -8.69
N SER A 60 6.47 -19.68 -8.45
CA SER A 60 7.53 -19.09 -7.59
C SER A 60 7.06 -18.26 -6.39
N LEU A 61 5.77 -18.20 -6.06
CA LEU A 61 5.24 -17.36 -4.97
C LEU A 61 4.77 -18.14 -3.72
N ALA A 62 5.33 -19.32 -3.50
CA ALA A 62 5.18 -20.06 -2.24
C ALA A 62 6.53 -20.12 -1.47
N CYS A 63 7.12 -18.95 -1.18
CA CYS A 63 8.23 -18.86 -0.23
C CYS A 63 7.70 -18.89 1.21
N LEU A 64 7.46 -20.11 1.69
CA LEU A 64 7.50 -20.40 3.13
C LEU A 64 8.97 -20.40 3.58
N PRO A 65 9.30 -19.90 4.79
CA PRO A 65 10.58 -20.23 5.40
C PRO A 65 10.63 -21.74 5.62
N SER A 66 11.71 -22.36 5.15
CA SER A 66 12.05 -23.77 5.29
C SER A 66 11.88 -24.28 6.73
N VAL A 67 10.70 -24.83 7.05
CA VAL A 67 10.56 -25.84 8.09
C VAL A 67 10.94 -27.16 7.42
N ALA A 68 12.11 -27.65 7.78
CA ALA A 68 12.77 -28.80 7.19
C ALA A 68 11.84 -30.01 6.97
N CYS A 69 12.01 -30.65 5.82
CA CYS A 69 11.41 -31.91 5.42
C CYS A 69 11.43 -32.94 6.56
N LEU A 70 10.24 -33.33 7.03
CA LEU A 70 10.02 -34.70 7.50
C LEU A 70 9.54 -35.50 6.28
N PRO A 71 10.09 -36.69 6.01
CA PRO A 71 9.75 -37.45 4.81
C PRO A 71 8.28 -37.86 4.82
N SER A 72 7.69 -37.87 3.63
CA SER A 72 6.42 -38.46 3.29
C SER A 72 6.29 -39.88 3.85
N VAL A 73 5.21 -40.14 4.58
CA VAL A 73 4.77 -41.49 4.94
C VAL A 73 4.09 -42.08 3.71
N SER A 74 4.88 -42.60 2.77
CA SER A 74 4.36 -43.33 1.61
C SER A 74 5.26 -44.54 1.31
N SER A 75 5.12 -45.58 2.13
CA SER A 75 5.29 -47.01 1.79
C SER A 75 5.30 -47.85 3.07
N LEU A 76 4.11 -48.29 3.49
CA LEU A 76 3.98 -49.51 4.30
C LEU A 76 3.44 -50.59 3.36
N PRO A 77 4.16 -51.71 3.12
CA PRO A 77 3.54 -52.88 2.54
C PRO A 77 2.51 -53.42 3.52
N GLY A 78 1.26 -53.55 3.06
CA GLY A 78 0.22 -54.26 3.77
C GLY A 78 0.56 -55.74 3.85
N SER A 79 1.06 -56.19 4.99
CA SER A 79 0.98 -57.58 5.43
C SER A 79 1.27 -57.65 6.93
N LEU A 80 0.31 -58.16 7.70
CA LEU A 80 0.51 -58.62 9.07
C LEU A 80 1.70 -59.61 9.13
N PRO A 81 2.73 -59.40 9.96
CA PRO A 81 3.60 -60.46 10.40
C PRO A 81 3.22 -60.84 11.84
N GLY A 82 2.49 -61.95 11.98
CA GLY A 82 2.54 -62.74 13.20
C GLY A 82 3.93 -63.36 13.30
N SER A 83 4.88 -62.64 13.91
CA SER A 83 6.12 -63.18 14.45
C SER A 83 6.88 -62.03 15.12
N LEU A 84 7.30 -62.26 16.37
CA LEU A 84 8.26 -61.41 17.07
C LEU A 84 9.45 -61.13 16.13
N PRO A 85 9.97 -59.89 16.07
CA PRO A 85 11.13 -59.60 15.24
C PRO A 85 12.30 -60.44 15.75
N SER A 86 12.80 -61.32 14.88
CA SER A 86 14.04 -62.04 15.10
C SER A 86 15.15 -61.01 15.25
N ILE A 87 15.89 -61.12 16.36
CA ILE A 87 17.12 -60.38 16.64
C ILE A 87 18.09 -60.73 15.51
N SER A 88 18.16 -59.86 14.49
CA SER A 88 19.27 -59.85 13.55
C SER A 88 20.50 -59.43 14.34
N SER A 89 21.61 -60.13 14.13
CA SER A 89 22.88 -59.96 14.81
C SER A 89 23.42 -58.53 14.64
N GLN A 90 23.05 -57.63 15.54
CA GLN A 90 23.68 -56.33 15.69
C GLN A 90 25.09 -56.54 16.25
N SER A 91 26.07 -55.84 15.68
CA SER A 91 27.41 -55.78 16.23
C SER A 91 27.35 -55.27 17.69
N PRO A 92 28.23 -55.75 18.59
CA PRO A 92 28.13 -55.50 20.04
C PRO A 92 28.42 -54.05 20.48
N SER A 93 28.56 -53.09 19.55
CA SER A 93 28.87 -51.69 19.85
C SER A 93 28.01 -50.75 19.01
N GLY A 94 27.39 -49.72 19.60
CA GLY A 94 26.64 -48.71 18.85
C GLY A 94 27.48 -48.13 17.70
N GLU A 95 26.99 -48.25 16.46
CA GLU A 95 27.77 -47.91 15.26
C GLU A 95 27.72 -46.41 14.90
N TYR A 96 26.71 -45.68 15.36
CA TYR A 96 26.52 -44.24 15.07
C TYR A 96 25.88 -43.50 16.25
N GLY A 97 26.07 -42.18 16.32
CA GLY A 97 25.41 -41.29 17.30
C GLY A 97 25.95 -41.35 18.74
N VAL A 98 26.84 -42.30 19.03
CA VAL A 98 27.56 -42.44 20.32
C VAL A 98 28.62 -41.34 20.45
N ILE A 99 28.80 -40.79 21.66
CA ILE A 99 29.83 -39.78 21.93
C ILE A 99 31.17 -40.47 22.17
N GLU A 100 32.16 -40.19 21.33
CA GLU A 100 33.52 -40.78 21.45
C GLU A 100 34.40 -39.96 22.39
N SER A 101 34.31 -38.63 22.35
CA SER A 101 35.06 -37.77 23.25
C SER A 101 34.45 -36.39 23.42
N ILE A 102 34.66 -35.80 24.59
CA ILE A 102 34.30 -34.42 24.91
C ILE A 102 35.56 -33.68 25.38
N GLN A 103 35.78 -32.49 24.85
CA GLN A 103 36.85 -31.59 25.24
C GLN A 103 36.31 -30.16 25.40
N VAL A 104 36.74 -29.47 26.44
CA VAL A 104 36.40 -28.06 26.67
C VAL A 104 37.64 -27.23 27.00
N GLU A 105 37.64 -25.97 26.58
CA GLU A 105 38.69 -24.97 26.86
C GLU A 105 38.04 -23.68 27.35
N ASN A 106 38.59 -23.08 28.40
CA ASN A 106 38.10 -21.86 29.05
C ASN A 106 36.58 -21.88 29.34
N PHE A 107 36.04 -23.03 29.73
CA PHE A 107 34.62 -23.27 29.91
C PHE A 107 34.30 -23.44 31.39
N MET A 108 33.41 -22.60 31.93
CA MET A 108 33.09 -22.50 33.35
C MET A 108 34.37 -22.34 34.20
N GLY A 109 34.66 -23.25 35.12
CA GLY A 109 35.85 -23.21 35.98
C GLY A 109 37.10 -23.90 35.41
N TYR A 110 37.09 -24.30 34.13
CA TYR A 110 38.16 -25.10 33.53
C TYR A 110 38.93 -24.33 32.46
N SER A 111 40.25 -24.20 32.63
CA SER A 111 41.16 -23.70 31.58
C SER A 111 41.23 -24.67 30.40
N SER A 112 41.36 -25.96 30.69
CA SER A 112 41.26 -27.05 29.72
C SER A 112 40.80 -28.32 30.45
N LEU A 113 39.84 -29.03 29.88
CA LEU A 113 39.38 -30.32 30.37
C LEU A 113 39.13 -31.26 29.18
N GLY A 114 39.84 -32.38 29.17
CA GLY A 114 39.77 -33.39 28.11
C GLY A 114 40.97 -33.37 27.16
N PRO A 115 40.94 -34.17 26.08
CA PRO A 115 39.79 -34.93 25.59
C PRO A 115 39.47 -36.13 26.49
N VAL A 116 38.27 -36.12 27.09
CA VAL A 116 37.73 -37.27 27.84
C VAL A 116 37.19 -38.25 26.82
N LYS A 117 37.90 -39.36 26.60
CA LYS A 117 37.48 -40.43 25.69
C LYS A 117 36.49 -41.32 26.41
N LEU A 118 35.27 -41.42 25.89
CA LEU A 118 34.20 -42.22 26.48
C LEU A 118 34.16 -43.60 25.81
N GLY A 119 33.88 -44.61 26.62
CA GLY A 119 33.63 -45.98 26.20
C GLY A 119 32.27 -46.13 25.52
N PRO A 120 32.07 -47.23 24.78
CA PRO A 120 30.90 -47.42 23.91
C PRO A 120 29.60 -47.72 24.66
N ASN A 121 29.65 -48.10 25.94
CA ASN A 121 28.47 -48.50 26.73
C ASN A 121 28.37 -47.73 28.06
N VAL A 122 28.83 -48.24 29.20
CA VAL A 122 28.68 -47.55 30.50
C VAL A 122 29.92 -46.71 30.85
N ASN A 123 29.70 -45.45 31.18
CA ASN A 123 30.73 -44.48 31.54
C ASN A 123 30.37 -43.81 32.88
N PHE A 124 31.19 -44.01 33.90
CA PHE A 124 31.06 -43.34 35.19
C PHE A 124 31.97 -42.12 35.27
N LEU A 125 31.38 -40.94 35.48
CA LEU A 125 32.08 -39.68 35.68
C LEU A 125 32.10 -39.35 37.18
N VAL A 126 33.25 -39.54 37.84
CA VAL A 126 33.42 -39.47 39.31
C VAL A 126 34.31 -38.27 39.68
N GLY A 127 34.07 -37.62 40.82
CA GLY A 127 34.85 -36.44 41.29
C GLY A 127 34.27 -35.84 42.58
N ARG A 128 34.67 -34.63 43.02
CA ARG A 128 34.04 -33.96 44.18
C ARG A 128 33.34 -32.64 43.84
N SER A 129 33.82 -31.93 42.82
CA SER A 129 33.30 -30.63 42.34
C SER A 129 33.50 -30.51 40.82
N GLY A 130 32.64 -29.75 40.12
CA GLY A 130 32.80 -29.42 38.68
C GLY A 130 32.28 -30.45 37.65
N LYS A 131 31.61 -31.52 38.08
CA LYS A 131 31.21 -32.65 37.22
C LYS A 131 30.19 -32.33 36.15
N ASN A 132 29.28 -31.42 36.50
CA ASN A 132 28.16 -31.06 35.64
C ASN A 132 28.66 -30.23 34.44
N ALA A 133 29.93 -29.80 34.43
CA ALA A 133 30.54 -29.07 33.31
C ALA A 133 30.57 -29.89 32.02
N LEU A 134 30.89 -31.20 32.06
CA LEU A 134 30.89 -32.04 30.86
C LEU A 134 29.47 -32.31 30.33
N LEU A 135 28.51 -32.52 31.23
CA LEU A 135 27.10 -32.69 30.87
C LEU A 135 26.54 -31.39 30.26
N THR A 136 26.89 -30.25 30.86
CA THR A 136 26.50 -28.92 30.38
C THR A 136 27.15 -28.61 29.04
N ALA A 137 28.43 -28.95 28.87
CA ALA A 137 29.12 -28.83 27.59
C ALA A 137 28.48 -29.69 26.50
N LEU A 138 28.01 -30.90 26.83
CA LEU A 138 27.28 -31.76 25.89
C LEU A 138 25.94 -31.14 25.46
N ILE A 139 25.19 -30.53 26.39
CA ILE A 139 23.91 -29.88 26.08
C ILE A 139 24.14 -28.62 25.24
N VAL A 140 25.02 -27.73 25.70
CA VAL A 140 25.30 -26.43 25.03
C VAL A 140 25.99 -26.66 23.69
N GLY A 141 26.95 -27.59 23.62
CA GLY A 141 27.70 -27.95 22.41
C GLY A 141 26.88 -28.59 21.30
N LEU A 142 25.75 -29.20 21.63
CA LEU A 142 24.80 -29.79 20.67
C LEU A 142 23.52 -28.94 20.54
N ASP A 143 23.62 -27.64 20.80
CA ASP A 143 22.57 -26.63 20.56
C ASP A 143 21.28 -26.82 21.40
N GLY A 144 21.42 -27.37 22.60
CA GLY A 144 20.33 -27.48 23.58
C GLY A 144 20.05 -26.18 24.32
N LYS A 145 18.84 -26.07 24.89
CA LYS A 145 18.45 -24.89 25.70
C LYS A 145 19.28 -24.86 27.00
N SER A 146 20.10 -23.82 27.17
CA SER A 146 20.68 -23.50 28.48
C SER A 146 19.54 -23.16 29.43
N ALA A 147 19.52 -23.72 30.64
CA ALA A 147 18.38 -23.62 31.57
C ALA A 147 18.25 -22.22 32.20
N GLY A 148 18.08 -21.19 31.38
CA GLY A 148 17.95 -19.79 31.77
C GLY A 148 19.27 -19.03 31.94
N THR A 149 20.42 -19.69 31.83
CA THR A 149 21.74 -19.03 31.90
C THR A 149 22.18 -18.50 30.54
N SER A 150 22.77 -17.31 30.52
CA SER A 150 23.28 -16.71 29.28
C SER A 150 24.52 -17.47 28.83
N LEU A 151 24.75 -17.54 27.51
CA LEU A 151 25.90 -18.26 26.96
C LEU A 151 27.24 -17.67 27.44
N LYS A 152 27.28 -16.35 27.70
CA LYS A 152 28.45 -15.66 28.26
C LYS A 152 28.87 -16.20 29.63
N ASP A 153 27.92 -16.66 30.44
CA ASP A 153 28.15 -17.14 31.82
C ASP A 153 28.89 -18.50 31.83
N PHE A 154 29.02 -19.15 30.67
CA PHE A 154 29.80 -20.37 30.50
C PHE A 154 31.25 -20.10 30.09
N VAL A 155 31.64 -18.86 29.81
CA VAL A 155 33.04 -18.49 29.54
C VAL A 155 33.75 -18.28 30.86
N LYS A 156 34.93 -18.88 31.03
CA LYS A 156 35.75 -18.71 32.25
C LYS A 156 36.08 -17.23 32.45
N ASP A 157 35.99 -16.75 33.69
CA ASP A 157 36.30 -15.37 34.04
C ASP A 157 37.72 -15.00 33.59
N GLY A 158 37.83 -13.88 32.85
CA GLY A 158 39.08 -13.39 32.27
C GLY A 158 39.48 -14.01 30.92
N ALA A 159 38.71 -14.97 30.37
CA ALA A 159 38.94 -15.52 29.04
C ALA A 159 38.11 -14.81 27.95
N ALA A 160 38.67 -14.68 26.74
CA ALA A 160 37.99 -14.03 25.61
C ALA A 160 36.92 -14.91 24.94
N SER A 161 37.08 -16.24 25.02
CA SER A 161 36.12 -17.22 24.49
C SER A 161 36.29 -18.58 25.15
N ALA A 162 35.21 -19.34 25.21
CA ALA A 162 35.19 -20.76 25.54
C ALA A 162 35.03 -21.62 24.29
N LYS A 163 35.60 -22.81 24.30
CA LYS A 163 35.46 -23.77 23.20
C LYS A 163 34.97 -25.11 23.72
N ILE A 164 34.03 -25.71 22.98
CA ILE A 164 33.53 -27.06 23.22
C ILE A 164 33.78 -27.87 21.96
N SER A 165 34.35 -29.06 22.09
CA SER A 165 34.55 -30.02 21.00
C SER A 165 33.96 -31.37 21.39
N ILE A 166 33.01 -31.85 20.60
CA ILE A 166 32.30 -33.11 20.81
C ILE A 166 32.50 -33.98 19.58
N LYS A 167 33.13 -35.14 19.78
CA LYS A 167 33.33 -36.12 18.71
C LYS A 167 32.23 -37.18 18.77
N ILE A 168 31.47 -37.31 17.70
CA ILE A 168 30.33 -38.23 17.57
C ILE A 168 30.67 -39.30 16.54
N LYS A 169 30.42 -40.57 16.88
CA LYS A 169 30.67 -41.71 15.99
C LYS A 169 29.72 -41.70 14.79
N ASN A 170 30.27 -41.93 13.59
CA ASN A 170 29.55 -41.85 12.30
C ASN A 170 29.85 -43.09 11.42
N ARG A 171 29.49 -44.28 11.89
CA ARG A 171 29.73 -45.54 11.16
C ARG A 171 28.42 -46.32 10.95
N GLY A 172 28.49 -47.38 10.14
CA GLY A 172 27.35 -48.25 9.84
C GLY A 172 26.38 -47.67 8.80
N ASN A 173 25.31 -48.41 8.52
CA ASN A 173 24.36 -48.11 7.44
C ASN A 173 23.56 -46.80 7.64
N TYR A 174 23.58 -46.23 8.84
CA TYR A 174 22.88 -45.00 9.20
C TYR A 174 23.80 -43.78 9.33
N ALA A 175 25.08 -43.90 8.96
CA ALA A 175 26.03 -42.80 8.97
C ALA A 175 25.51 -41.54 8.23
N PHE A 176 25.74 -40.37 8.80
CA PHE A 176 25.43 -39.08 8.23
C PHE A 176 26.52 -38.65 7.26
N LYS A 177 26.19 -38.58 5.97
CA LYS A 177 27.07 -38.11 4.88
C LYS A 177 28.51 -38.64 5.03
N SER A 178 28.64 -39.97 5.11
CA SER A 178 29.93 -40.65 5.38
C SER A 178 31.03 -40.29 4.39
N GLU A 179 30.68 -39.99 3.13
CA GLU A 179 31.61 -39.52 2.10
C GLU A 179 32.27 -38.17 2.44
N LEU A 180 31.59 -37.30 3.21
CA LEU A 180 32.08 -35.97 3.57
C LEU A 180 32.76 -35.93 4.94
N TYR A 181 32.11 -36.52 5.95
CA TYR A 181 32.58 -36.44 7.33
C TYR A 181 33.48 -37.61 7.74
N GLY A 182 33.42 -38.75 7.04
CA GLY A 182 34.13 -39.97 7.39
C GLY A 182 33.55 -40.65 8.63
N GLU A 183 34.42 -41.33 9.38
CA GLU A 183 34.02 -42.24 10.47
C GLU A 183 33.50 -41.58 11.75
N SER A 184 33.77 -40.28 11.94
CA SER A 184 33.29 -39.49 13.09
C SER A 184 33.02 -38.05 12.65
N VAL A 185 32.00 -37.43 13.24
CA VAL A 185 31.73 -35.98 13.08
C VAL A 185 32.21 -35.26 14.33
N ILE A 186 32.99 -34.21 14.17
CA ILE A 186 33.45 -33.38 15.29
C ILE A 186 32.65 -32.08 15.28
N VAL A 187 31.82 -31.88 16.30
CA VAL A 187 31.08 -30.64 16.53
C VAL A 187 31.95 -29.72 17.38
N HIS A 188 32.43 -28.64 16.81
CA HIS A 188 33.11 -27.57 17.52
C HIS A 188 32.15 -26.39 17.72
N GLN A 189 32.03 -25.91 18.95
CA GLN A 189 31.33 -24.69 19.28
C GLN A 189 32.29 -23.71 19.95
N VAL A 190 32.26 -22.46 19.51
CA VAL A 190 33.01 -21.36 20.14
C VAL A 190 32.02 -20.37 20.71
N ILE A 191 32.14 -20.08 22.00
CA ILE A 191 31.30 -19.13 22.71
C ILE A 191 32.19 -17.91 23.04
N SER A 192 31.85 -16.76 22.47
CA SER A 192 32.54 -15.50 22.78
C SER A 192 32.09 -14.93 24.13
N ALA A 193 32.94 -14.10 24.76
CA ALA A 193 32.59 -13.37 25.97
C ALA A 193 31.34 -12.47 25.81
N ASP A 194 31.05 -12.03 24.57
CA ASP A 194 29.86 -11.24 24.24
C ASP A 194 28.56 -12.08 24.17
N GLY A 195 28.66 -13.40 24.33
CA GLY A 195 27.52 -14.32 24.31
C GLY A 195 27.12 -14.82 22.92
N ASN A 196 27.85 -14.48 21.86
CA ASN A 196 27.66 -15.05 20.53
C ASN A 196 28.30 -16.45 20.47
N ALA A 197 27.55 -17.43 19.92
CA ALA A 197 28.02 -18.78 19.67
C ALA A 197 28.14 -19.06 18.16
N SER A 198 29.25 -19.68 17.75
CA SER A 198 29.47 -20.16 16.40
C SER A 198 29.75 -21.66 16.39
N TYR A 199 29.37 -22.32 15.29
CA TYR A 199 29.52 -23.77 15.13
C TYR A 199 30.41 -24.10 13.93
N GLU A 200 31.24 -25.13 14.10
CA GLU A 200 32.06 -25.73 13.05
C GLU A 200 31.89 -27.24 13.10
N LEU A 201 31.31 -27.82 12.05
CA LEU A 201 31.20 -29.26 11.85
C LEU A 201 32.42 -29.73 11.04
N LYS A 202 33.28 -30.52 11.68
CA LYS A 202 34.53 -31.02 11.10
C LYS A 202 34.44 -32.51 10.79
N SER A 203 35.14 -32.94 9.75
CA SER A 203 35.33 -34.35 9.44
C SER A 203 36.24 -35.03 10.48
N TYR A 204 36.31 -36.36 10.43
CA TYR A 204 37.21 -37.15 11.28
C TYR A 204 38.69 -36.75 11.18
N MET A 205 39.09 -36.10 10.08
CA MET A 205 40.44 -35.57 9.82
C MET A 205 40.62 -34.11 10.29
N GLY A 206 39.61 -33.51 10.92
CA GLY A 206 39.66 -32.13 11.42
C GLY A 206 39.36 -31.04 10.38
N LYS A 207 39.00 -31.41 9.13
CA LYS A 207 38.64 -30.44 8.08
C LYS A 207 37.23 -29.89 8.33
N VAL A 208 37.06 -28.57 8.35
CA VAL A 208 35.73 -27.93 8.43
C VAL A 208 34.94 -28.23 7.16
N ILE A 209 33.76 -28.84 7.32
CA ILE A 209 32.84 -29.17 6.24
C ILE A 209 31.67 -28.19 6.20
N SER A 210 31.17 -27.76 7.36
CA SER A 210 30.06 -26.82 7.47
C SER A 210 30.16 -25.96 8.72
N THR A 211 29.66 -24.73 8.63
CA THR A 211 29.47 -23.81 9.77
C THR A 211 27.99 -23.50 10.00
N LYS A 212 27.09 -24.13 9.23
CA LYS A 212 25.65 -23.88 9.25
C LYS A 212 24.99 -24.63 10.40
N ARG A 213 24.13 -23.93 11.17
CA ARG A 213 23.36 -24.51 12.26
C ARG A 213 22.34 -25.56 11.77
N GLU A 214 21.79 -25.38 10.58
CA GLU A 214 20.83 -26.30 9.96
C GLU A 214 21.45 -27.68 9.69
N GLU A 215 22.74 -27.72 9.35
CA GLU A 215 23.48 -28.97 9.14
C GLU A 215 23.69 -29.73 10.47
N LEU A 216 23.95 -29.00 11.57
CA LEU A 216 23.99 -29.58 12.92
C LEU A 216 22.62 -30.14 13.31
N ALA A 217 21.54 -29.39 13.07
CA ALA A 217 20.18 -29.86 13.33
C ALA A 217 19.85 -31.15 12.53
N ALA A 218 20.25 -31.21 11.26
CA ALA A 218 20.07 -32.40 10.42
C ALA A 218 20.88 -33.60 10.92
N LEU A 219 22.12 -33.38 11.40
CA LEU A 219 22.95 -34.41 12.04
C LEU A 219 22.26 -34.98 13.29
N LEU A 220 21.83 -34.11 14.20
CA LEU A 220 21.15 -34.49 15.44
C LEU A 220 19.84 -35.24 15.15
N GLN A 221 19.06 -34.77 14.17
CA GLN A 221 17.83 -35.43 13.74
C GLN A 221 18.09 -36.82 13.13
N ARG A 222 19.15 -36.96 12.32
CA ARG A 222 19.54 -38.24 11.72
C ARG A 222 19.92 -39.27 12.78
N PHE A 223 20.68 -38.84 13.80
CA PHE A 223 21.11 -39.70 14.89
C PHE A 223 20.11 -39.81 16.04
N LYS A 224 18.94 -39.15 15.95
CA LYS A 224 17.93 -39.09 17.01
C LYS A 224 18.47 -38.54 18.34
N ILE A 225 19.50 -37.70 18.29
CA ILE A 225 20.07 -37.03 19.46
C ILE A 225 19.20 -35.82 19.78
N ARG A 226 18.58 -35.81 20.96
CA ARG A 226 17.79 -34.67 21.44
C ARG A 226 18.18 -34.32 22.86
N VAL A 227 18.98 -33.28 22.99
CA VAL A 227 19.54 -32.82 24.26
C VAL A 227 18.50 -32.18 25.19
N ASP A 228 17.40 -31.65 24.63
CA ASP A 228 16.30 -31.05 25.39
C ASP A 228 15.32 -32.09 25.99
N ASN A 229 15.45 -33.37 25.63
CA ASN A 229 14.57 -34.40 26.18
C ASN A 229 14.95 -34.68 27.65
N PRO A 230 14.04 -34.41 28.61
CA PRO A 230 14.35 -34.47 30.05
C PRO A 230 14.68 -35.88 30.55
N VAL A 231 14.41 -36.91 29.73
CA VAL A 231 14.69 -38.31 30.04
C VAL A 231 15.97 -38.81 29.35
N SER A 232 16.42 -38.15 28.27
CA SER A 232 17.68 -38.49 27.59
C SER A 232 18.89 -37.92 28.32
N ILE A 233 18.79 -36.68 28.79
CA ILE A 233 19.81 -36.03 29.63
C ILE A 233 19.13 -35.52 30.89
N ILE A 234 19.27 -36.26 31.98
CA ILE A 234 18.72 -35.91 33.29
C ILE A 234 19.79 -35.15 34.07
N ARG A 235 19.64 -33.82 34.11
CA ARG A 235 20.46 -32.90 34.92
C ARG A 235 20.09 -33.01 36.39
N GLU A 236 20.97 -32.57 37.29
CA GLU A 236 20.72 -32.58 38.75
C GLU A 236 19.42 -31.85 39.17
N ASP A 237 19.14 -30.67 38.62
CA ASP A 237 17.93 -29.88 38.90
C ASP A 237 16.65 -30.59 38.44
N VAL A 238 16.70 -31.15 37.23
CA VAL A 238 15.59 -31.93 36.64
C VAL A 238 15.41 -33.25 37.38
N SER A 239 16.49 -33.92 37.78
CA SER A 239 16.49 -35.18 38.52
C SER A 239 15.72 -35.05 39.83
N ARG A 240 16.01 -34.01 40.63
CA ARG A 240 15.27 -33.73 41.88
C ARG A 240 13.78 -33.47 41.61
N GLN A 241 13.46 -32.63 40.63
CA GLN A 241 12.07 -32.32 40.31
C GLN A 241 11.28 -33.55 39.82
N LEU A 242 11.90 -34.39 38.99
CA LEU A 242 11.24 -35.58 38.41
C LEU A 242 11.13 -36.73 39.42
N LEU A 243 12.16 -36.95 40.24
CA LEU A 243 12.15 -38.01 41.25
C LEU A 243 11.26 -37.66 42.45
N GLU A 244 11.17 -36.39 42.84
CA GLU A 244 10.36 -35.95 43.99
C GLU A 244 8.88 -35.65 43.63
N SER A 245 8.51 -35.67 42.34
CA SER A 245 7.14 -35.38 41.90
C SER A 245 6.13 -36.41 42.42
N ARG A 246 5.03 -35.92 43.01
CA ARG A 246 3.94 -36.76 43.55
C ARG A 246 2.66 -36.73 42.72
N SER A 247 2.62 -35.92 41.66
CA SER A 247 1.43 -35.70 40.83
C SER A 247 1.37 -36.66 39.65
N ASP A 248 0.25 -37.36 39.51
CA ASP A 248 0.00 -38.23 38.36
C ASP A 248 -0.08 -37.44 37.04
N ALA A 249 -0.52 -36.18 37.09
CA ALA A 249 -0.53 -35.28 35.94
C ALA A 249 0.90 -34.90 35.50
N ASP A 250 1.81 -34.67 36.45
CA ASP A 250 3.21 -34.36 36.13
C ASP A 250 3.92 -35.57 35.51
N ARG A 251 3.63 -36.79 35.99
CA ARG A 251 4.11 -38.05 35.40
C ARG A 251 3.61 -38.22 33.97
N TYR A 252 2.34 -37.90 33.71
CA TYR A 252 1.77 -37.95 32.36
C TYR A 252 2.40 -36.90 31.44
N LYS A 253 2.61 -35.68 31.94
CA LYS A 253 3.32 -34.62 31.20
C LYS A 253 4.76 -35.04 30.88
N LEU A 254 5.47 -35.66 31.83
CA LEU A 254 6.80 -36.22 31.59
C LEU A 254 6.75 -37.28 30.49
N PHE A 255 5.78 -38.19 30.51
CA PHE A 255 5.59 -39.17 29.44
C PHE A 255 5.39 -38.47 28.08
N LEU A 256 4.47 -37.51 27.97
CA LEU A 256 4.23 -36.80 26.71
C LEU A 256 5.49 -36.08 26.18
N LYS A 257 6.27 -35.47 27.08
CA LYS A 257 7.49 -34.76 26.74
C LYS A 257 8.61 -35.71 26.33
N ALA A 258 8.81 -36.80 27.07
CA ALA A 258 9.82 -37.81 26.82
C ALA A 258 9.59 -38.55 25.49
N THR A 259 8.32 -38.80 25.14
CA THR A 259 7.95 -39.58 23.95
C THR A 259 7.50 -38.72 22.75
N GLU A 260 7.78 -37.42 22.73
CA GLU A 260 7.47 -36.49 21.62
C GLU A 260 6.00 -36.19 21.34
N LEU A 261 5.10 -36.73 22.14
CA LEU A 261 3.67 -36.54 21.95
C LEU A 261 3.28 -35.08 22.23
N GLU A 262 3.96 -34.41 23.15
CA GLU A 262 3.74 -32.98 23.43
C GLU A 262 4.06 -32.11 22.20
N GLN A 263 5.17 -32.36 21.51
CA GLN A 263 5.53 -31.63 20.28
C GLN A 263 4.52 -31.90 19.16
N MET A 264 4.11 -33.16 18.98
CA MET A 264 3.12 -33.51 17.96
C MET A 264 1.75 -32.85 18.23
N ARG A 265 1.38 -32.71 19.52
CA ARG A 265 0.18 -31.98 19.95
C ARG A 265 0.30 -30.49 19.65
N GLU A 266 1.44 -29.89 19.96
CA GLU A 266 1.70 -28.46 19.71
C GLU A 266 1.68 -28.14 18.21
N ASP A 267 2.35 -28.95 17.39
CA ASP A 267 2.32 -28.83 15.93
C ASP A 267 0.88 -28.88 15.37
N TYR A 268 0.06 -29.78 15.91
CA TYR A 268 -1.36 -29.89 15.55
C TYR A 268 -2.14 -28.63 15.94
N SER A 269 -1.95 -28.13 17.18
CA SER A 269 -2.57 -26.89 17.65
C SER A 269 -2.21 -25.69 16.78
N GLN A 270 -0.95 -25.55 16.38
CA GLN A 270 -0.49 -24.47 15.50
C GLN A 270 -1.12 -24.54 14.11
N ILE A 271 -1.32 -25.73 13.55
CA ILE A 271 -2.03 -25.91 12.27
C ILE A 271 -3.48 -25.47 12.41
N MET A 272 -4.14 -25.82 13.52
CA MET A 272 -5.53 -25.42 13.78
C MET A 272 -5.68 -23.90 13.98
N GLU A 273 -4.75 -23.26 14.68
CA GLU A 273 -4.72 -21.80 14.84
C GLU A 273 -4.54 -21.10 13.49
N ARG A 274 -3.59 -21.56 12.66
CA ARG A 274 -3.39 -21.04 11.30
C ARG A 274 -4.63 -21.24 10.42
N LYS A 275 -5.29 -22.39 10.52
CA LYS A 275 -6.56 -22.66 9.82
C LYS A 275 -7.63 -21.64 10.23
N ALA A 276 -7.82 -21.39 11.53
CA ALA A 276 -8.79 -20.41 12.02
C ALA A 276 -8.48 -19.00 11.52
N LYS A 277 -7.20 -18.61 11.52
CA LYS A 277 -6.74 -17.31 10.99
C LYS A 277 -7.04 -17.16 9.49
N ASN A 278 -6.73 -18.19 8.70
CA ASN A 278 -7.01 -18.20 7.26
C ASN A 278 -8.52 -18.20 6.97
N GLN A 279 -9.32 -18.87 7.80
CA GLN A 279 -10.78 -18.88 7.67
C GLN A 279 -11.34 -17.47 7.86
N HIS A 280 -10.89 -16.75 8.88
CA HIS A 280 -11.28 -15.37 9.12
C HIS A 280 -10.87 -14.43 7.96
N GLN A 281 -9.69 -14.64 7.37
CA GLN A 281 -9.26 -13.88 6.19
C GLN A 281 -10.15 -14.13 4.96
N ILE A 282 -10.66 -15.37 4.79
CA ILE A 282 -11.61 -15.67 3.73
C ILE A 282 -12.92 -14.92 3.95
N GLU A 283 -13.46 -14.94 5.18
CA GLU A 283 -14.71 -14.24 5.52
C GLU A 283 -14.60 -12.74 5.21
N GLN A 284 -13.52 -12.08 5.65
CA GLN A 284 -13.26 -10.67 5.34
C GLN A 284 -13.11 -10.41 3.82
N ALA A 285 -12.43 -11.30 3.10
CA ALA A 285 -12.24 -11.17 1.66
C ALA A 285 -13.53 -11.42 0.87
N GLU A 286 -14.43 -12.28 1.36
CA GLU A 286 -15.75 -12.51 0.79
C GLU A 286 -16.67 -11.30 0.97
N GLU A 287 -16.64 -10.66 2.14
CA GLU A 287 -17.33 -9.38 2.37
C GLU A 287 -16.85 -8.29 1.41
N GLN A 288 -15.53 -8.18 1.22
CA GLN A 288 -14.94 -7.26 0.25
C GLN A 288 -15.32 -7.57 -1.20
N LEU A 289 -15.45 -8.85 -1.55
CA LEU A 289 -15.90 -9.26 -2.89
C LEU A 289 -17.35 -8.84 -3.17
N GLU A 290 -18.24 -8.99 -2.20
CA GLU A 290 -19.64 -8.53 -2.34
C GLU A 290 -19.72 -7.00 -2.43
N GLU A 291 -18.91 -6.29 -1.66
CA GLU A 291 -18.79 -4.82 -1.75
C GLU A 291 -18.28 -4.37 -3.14
N LEU A 292 -17.20 -5.00 -3.66
CA LEU A 292 -16.68 -4.71 -5.00
C LEU A 292 -17.71 -5.03 -6.10
N LYS A 293 -18.48 -6.10 -5.93
CA LYS A 293 -19.56 -6.46 -6.85
C LYS A 293 -20.68 -5.43 -6.84
N ARG A 294 -21.07 -4.93 -5.66
CA ARG A 294 -22.06 -3.84 -5.51
C ARG A 294 -21.56 -2.56 -6.20
N GLN A 295 -20.31 -2.17 -5.94
CA GLN A 295 -19.67 -1.02 -6.61
C GLN A 295 -19.67 -1.18 -8.13
N GLY A 296 -19.37 -2.38 -8.65
CA GLY A 296 -19.42 -2.66 -10.08
C GLY A 296 -20.81 -2.45 -10.70
N VAL A 297 -21.88 -2.83 -9.99
CA VAL A 297 -23.28 -2.60 -10.43
C VAL A 297 -23.63 -1.12 -10.38
N GLU A 298 -23.29 -0.43 -9.30
CA GLU A 298 -23.52 1.02 -9.14
C GLU A 298 -22.85 1.81 -10.27
N ILE A 299 -21.58 1.48 -10.60
CA ILE A 299 -20.83 2.14 -11.69
C ILE A 299 -21.50 1.90 -13.06
N GLU A 300 -21.99 0.70 -13.33
CA GLU A 300 -22.69 0.37 -14.57
C GLU A 300 -24.02 1.13 -14.69
N GLU A 301 -24.83 1.18 -13.63
CA GLU A 301 -26.08 1.94 -13.61
C GLU A 301 -25.84 3.44 -13.82
N HIS A 302 -24.80 4.00 -13.18
CA HIS A 302 -24.39 5.38 -13.40
C HIS A 302 -23.98 5.63 -14.86
N PHE A 303 -23.24 4.71 -15.48
CA PHE A 303 -22.85 4.83 -16.89
C PHE A 303 -24.08 4.84 -17.82
N GLN A 304 -25.04 3.94 -17.62
CA GLN A 304 -26.27 3.90 -18.40
C GLN A 304 -27.08 5.20 -18.25
N ASN A 305 -27.22 5.71 -17.03
CA ASN A 305 -27.91 6.97 -16.76
C ASN A 305 -27.24 8.15 -17.48
N MET A 306 -25.90 8.25 -17.45
CA MET A 306 -25.14 9.25 -18.19
C MET A 306 -25.40 9.22 -19.71
N VAL A 307 -25.44 8.02 -20.30
CA VAL A 307 -25.71 7.84 -21.73
C VAL A 307 -27.11 8.34 -22.09
N THR A 308 -28.12 8.05 -21.25
CA THR A 308 -29.50 8.50 -21.51
C THR A 308 -29.67 10.02 -21.42
N LEU A 309 -29.02 10.68 -20.45
CA LEU A 309 -29.09 12.14 -20.29
C LEU A 309 -28.42 12.87 -21.45
N ARG A 310 -27.28 12.37 -21.95
CA ARG A 310 -26.61 12.95 -23.12
C ARG A 310 -27.43 12.83 -24.39
N LYS A 311 -28.11 11.69 -24.59
CA LYS A 311 -29.02 11.51 -25.74
C LYS A 311 -30.17 12.52 -25.69
N LYS A 312 -30.83 12.68 -24.54
CA LYS A 312 -31.89 13.68 -24.34
C LYS A 312 -31.42 15.12 -24.60
N LEU A 313 -30.20 15.45 -24.18
CA LEU A 313 -29.62 16.76 -24.43
C LEU A 313 -29.38 17.03 -25.93
N GLU A 314 -28.99 16.01 -26.69
CA GLU A 314 -28.81 16.14 -28.14
C GLU A 314 -30.16 16.30 -28.86
N ASP A 315 -31.18 15.55 -28.45
CA ASP A 315 -32.54 15.68 -28.98
C ASP A 315 -33.11 17.10 -28.75
N LEU A 316 -32.93 17.68 -27.56
CA LEU A 316 -33.38 19.04 -27.25
C LEU A 316 -32.61 20.13 -28.01
N LYS A 317 -31.32 19.93 -28.30
CA LYS A 317 -30.55 20.87 -29.15
C LYS A 317 -31.10 20.92 -30.56
N ASN A 318 -31.50 19.77 -31.10
CA ASN A 318 -32.11 19.68 -32.42
C ASN A 318 -33.44 20.45 -32.46
N ASP A 319 -34.25 20.32 -31.41
CA ASP A 319 -35.52 21.06 -31.30
C ASP A 319 -35.29 22.57 -31.08
N MET A 320 -34.25 22.97 -30.34
CA MET A 320 -33.85 24.38 -30.15
C MET A 320 -33.50 25.08 -31.47
N ALA A 321 -32.76 24.42 -32.36
CA ALA A 321 -32.32 25.00 -33.62
C ALA A 321 -33.51 25.47 -34.48
N TRP A 322 -34.60 24.70 -34.49
CA TRP A 322 -35.82 25.06 -35.22
C TRP A 322 -36.73 26.03 -34.45
N ALA A 323 -36.70 26.03 -33.12
CA ALA A 323 -37.47 26.99 -32.31
C ALA A 323 -36.99 28.44 -32.44
N LEU A 324 -35.69 28.66 -32.66
CA LEU A 324 -35.12 29.99 -32.88
C LEU A 324 -35.60 30.59 -34.20
N VAL A 325 -35.58 29.81 -35.27
CA VAL A 325 -36.11 30.19 -36.59
C VAL A 325 -37.58 30.61 -36.50
N ALA A 326 -38.40 29.82 -35.79
CA ALA A 326 -39.83 30.11 -35.58
C ALA A 326 -40.09 31.35 -34.70
N LYS A 327 -39.10 31.83 -33.93
CA LYS A 327 -39.19 33.07 -33.16
C LYS A 327 -38.91 34.28 -34.04
N THR A 328 -37.84 34.25 -34.82
CA THR A 328 -37.48 35.31 -35.78
C THR A 328 -38.56 35.50 -36.84
N GLU A 329 -39.19 34.42 -37.33
CA GLU A 329 -40.34 34.50 -38.25
C GLU A 329 -41.50 35.32 -37.66
N ARG A 330 -41.78 35.18 -36.35
CA ARG A 330 -42.81 35.96 -35.65
C ARG A 330 -42.43 37.41 -35.40
N GLU A 331 -41.18 37.69 -35.00
CA GLU A 331 -40.68 39.06 -34.77
C GLU A 331 -40.76 39.90 -36.05
N ILE A 332 -40.38 39.33 -37.19
CA ILE A 332 -40.50 39.98 -38.52
C ILE A 332 -41.96 40.34 -38.81
N HIS A 333 -42.89 39.42 -38.52
CA HIS A 333 -44.31 39.65 -38.75
C HIS A 333 -44.86 40.83 -37.93
N GLU A 334 -44.46 40.96 -36.65
CA GLU A 334 -44.88 42.09 -35.79
C GLU A 334 -44.27 43.43 -36.23
N MET A 335 -43.01 43.44 -36.67
CA MET A 335 -42.35 44.66 -37.17
C MET A 335 -43.04 45.21 -38.43
N ILE A 336 -43.47 44.34 -39.34
CA ILE A 336 -44.24 44.73 -40.54
C ILE A 336 -45.53 45.46 -40.14
N ILE A 337 -46.23 44.97 -39.12
CA ILE A 337 -47.47 45.60 -38.62
C ILE A 337 -47.16 46.98 -38.01
N SER A 338 -46.08 47.11 -37.22
CA SER A 338 -45.69 48.38 -36.57
C SER A 338 -45.33 49.49 -37.56
N ILE A 339 -44.60 49.16 -38.62
CA ILE A 339 -44.20 50.11 -39.66
C ILE A 339 -45.44 50.69 -40.36
N ASN A 340 -46.42 49.85 -40.67
CA ASN A 340 -47.66 50.27 -41.32
C ASN A 340 -48.46 51.28 -40.48
N ILE A 341 -48.48 51.14 -39.16
CA ILE A 341 -49.11 52.11 -38.24
C ILE A 341 -48.33 53.43 -38.22
N GLY A 342 -47.00 53.38 -38.22
CA GLY A 342 -46.15 54.56 -38.21
C GLY A 342 -46.28 55.43 -39.47
N ASP A 343 -46.44 54.81 -40.64
CA ASP A 343 -46.67 55.51 -41.92
C ASP A 343 -47.95 56.38 -41.88
N GLN A 344 -49.01 55.93 -41.18
CA GLN A 344 -50.25 56.71 -41.04
C GLN A 344 -50.08 57.97 -40.16
N ARG A 345 -49.20 57.92 -39.15
CA ARG A 345 -49.00 59.02 -38.18
C ARG A 345 -48.24 60.22 -38.79
N THR A 346 -47.41 59.97 -39.79
CA THR A 346 -46.67 60.99 -40.56
C THR A 346 -47.59 62.00 -41.23
N VAL A 347 -48.79 61.56 -41.65
CA VAL A 347 -49.76 62.43 -42.33
C VAL A 347 -50.30 63.51 -41.39
N ILE A 348 -50.48 63.20 -40.11
CA ILE A 348 -51.08 64.11 -39.10
C ILE A 348 -50.08 65.20 -38.70
N LEU A 349 -48.81 64.84 -38.45
CA LEU A 349 -47.78 65.78 -37.99
C LEU A 349 -47.47 66.89 -39.01
N ASN A 350 -47.61 66.59 -40.31
CA ASN A 350 -47.43 67.59 -41.37
C ASN A 350 -48.46 68.74 -41.31
N GLN A 351 -49.69 68.48 -40.86
CA GLN A 351 -50.73 69.49 -40.80
C GLN A 351 -50.53 70.49 -39.64
N GLU A 352 -49.91 70.06 -38.54
CA GLU A 352 -49.68 70.91 -37.35
C GLU A 352 -48.56 71.94 -37.55
N LEU A 353 -47.53 71.60 -38.31
CA LEU A 353 -46.37 72.46 -38.58
C LEU A 353 -46.75 73.77 -39.27
N GLU A 354 -47.66 73.69 -40.22
CA GLU A 354 -48.04 74.85 -41.04
C GLU A 354 -48.75 75.94 -40.20
N ILE A 355 -49.43 75.55 -39.12
CA ILE A 355 -50.16 76.46 -38.22
C ILE A 355 -49.18 77.31 -37.38
N SER A 356 -48.09 76.72 -36.89
CA SER A 356 -47.14 77.38 -36.01
C SER A 356 -46.33 78.48 -36.72
N ARG A 357 -46.07 78.33 -38.02
CA ARG A 357 -45.25 79.26 -38.81
C ARG A 357 -45.85 80.66 -38.94
N VAL A 358 -47.18 80.75 -38.95
CA VAL A 358 -47.88 82.03 -39.09
C VAL A 358 -47.74 82.92 -37.85
N ARG A 359 -47.72 82.35 -36.64
CA ARG A 359 -47.70 83.10 -35.36
C ARG A 359 -46.37 83.78 -35.06
N PHE A 360 -45.25 83.25 -35.55
CA PHE A 360 -43.91 83.82 -35.31
C PHE A 360 -43.70 85.20 -35.96
N SER A 361 -44.23 85.41 -37.18
CA SER A 361 -44.00 86.63 -37.95
C SER A 361 -44.55 87.92 -37.29
N GLU A 362 -45.52 87.81 -36.39
CA GLU A 362 -46.21 88.97 -35.81
C GLU A 362 -45.44 89.58 -34.61
N ALA A 363 -44.67 88.76 -33.88
CA ALA A 363 -43.98 89.20 -32.66
C ALA A 363 -42.74 90.07 -32.94
N GLU A 364 -41.98 89.78 -33.99
CA GLU A 364 -40.65 90.36 -34.25
C GLU A 364 -40.64 91.89 -34.42
N ASN A 365 -41.75 92.46 -34.91
CA ASN A 365 -41.83 93.89 -35.21
C ASN A 365 -41.91 94.80 -33.98
N LYS A 366 -42.27 94.29 -32.79
CA LYS A 366 -42.41 95.10 -31.56
C LYS A 366 -41.10 95.41 -30.83
N TYR A 367 -40.07 94.55 -30.92
CA TYR A 367 -38.84 94.64 -30.10
C TYR A 367 -37.89 95.80 -30.46
N ARG A 368 -37.87 96.23 -31.73
CA ARG A 368 -36.82 97.11 -32.26
C ARG A 368 -36.82 98.55 -31.71
N ALA A 369 -37.92 99.02 -31.13
CA ALA A 369 -38.12 100.42 -30.75
C ALA A 369 -37.51 100.84 -29.38
N ILE A 370 -37.21 99.91 -28.47
CA ILE A 370 -36.89 100.21 -27.04
C ILE A 370 -35.37 100.30 -26.76
N HIS A 371 -34.50 99.84 -27.66
CA HIS A 371 -33.06 99.61 -27.36
C HIS A 371 -32.19 100.89 -27.28
N GLU A 372 -32.54 102.00 -27.92
CA GLU A 372 -31.61 103.12 -28.17
C GLU A 372 -31.40 104.11 -26.99
N ASN A 373 -32.17 104.03 -25.90
CA ASN A 373 -32.22 105.08 -24.86
C ASN A 373 -31.25 104.92 -23.65
N MET A 374 -30.53 103.79 -23.53
CA MET A 374 -29.89 103.34 -22.26
C MET A 374 -28.38 103.72 -22.09
N GLN A 375 -27.68 104.18 -23.11
CA GLN A 375 -26.20 104.13 -23.16
C GLN A 375 -25.42 105.32 -22.52
N ARG A 376 -26.05 106.21 -21.71
CA ARG A 376 -25.50 107.55 -21.39
C ARG A 376 -25.14 107.88 -19.92
N LEU A 377 -25.29 107.00 -18.92
CA LEU A 377 -25.34 107.39 -17.47
C LEU A 377 -24.39 106.64 -16.47
N SER A 378 -23.33 105.94 -16.89
CA SER A 378 -22.69 104.86 -16.07
C SER A 378 -21.33 105.12 -15.37
N GLU A 379 -20.74 106.33 -15.29
CA GLU A 379 -19.29 106.48 -14.99
C GLU A 379 -18.85 107.08 -13.61
N GLU A 380 -19.69 107.35 -12.59
CA GLU A 380 -19.29 108.26 -11.47
C GLU A 380 -19.06 107.75 -10.00
N ALA A 381 -19.43 106.57 -9.48
CA ALA A 381 -19.55 106.41 -7.99
C ALA A 381 -18.59 105.44 -7.22
N SER A 382 -17.35 105.24 -7.68
CA SER A 382 -16.45 104.14 -7.25
C SER A 382 -15.73 104.19 -5.86
N GLU A 383 -15.93 105.12 -4.91
CA GLU A 383 -14.91 105.33 -3.80
C GLU A 383 -15.31 105.18 -2.30
N LEU A 384 -16.50 104.69 -1.89
CA LEU A 384 -16.98 104.80 -0.48
C LEU A 384 -17.09 103.49 0.37
N GLU A 385 -16.21 102.50 0.17
CA GLU A 385 -16.29 101.14 0.75
C GLU A 385 -15.83 100.97 2.23
N ALA A 386 -15.13 101.91 2.87
CA ALA A 386 -14.34 101.60 4.07
C ALA A 386 -15.00 101.74 5.49
N LYS A 387 -16.33 101.86 5.68
CA LYS A 387 -16.90 102.33 6.98
C LYS A 387 -18.03 101.58 7.70
N CYS A 388 -18.61 100.46 7.24
CA CYS A 388 -19.66 99.78 8.04
C CYS A 388 -19.16 98.77 9.09
N ILE A 389 -17.85 98.69 9.31
CA ILE A 389 -17.19 97.75 10.24
C ILE A 389 -17.55 97.98 11.73
N GLU A 390 -18.32 99.01 12.10
CA GLU A 390 -18.51 99.46 13.49
C GLU A 390 -19.85 99.09 14.18
N ALA A 391 -20.88 98.59 13.48
CA ALA A 391 -22.22 98.45 14.08
C ALA A 391 -22.53 97.08 14.75
N GLY A 392 -21.52 96.23 14.97
CA GLY A 392 -21.63 94.96 15.69
C GLY A 392 -21.86 95.09 17.21
N GLU A 393 -21.89 96.30 17.77
CA GLU A 393 -21.83 96.52 19.22
C GLU A 393 -23.21 96.59 19.95
N GLU A 394 -24.34 96.67 19.24
CA GLU A 394 -25.66 96.85 19.90
C GLU A 394 -26.38 95.51 20.25
N ALA A 395 -25.94 94.37 19.72
CA ALA A 395 -26.48 93.05 20.09
C ALA A 395 -26.20 92.70 21.57
N GLU A 396 -25.08 93.19 22.11
CA GLU A 396 -24.63 92.93 23.50
C GLU A 396 -25.52 93.53 24.60
N LYS A 397 -26.49 94.40 24.28
CA LYS A 397 -27.24 95.15 25.29
C LYS A 397 -28.50 94.43 25.81
N MET A 398 -29.10 93.54 25.02
CA MET A 398 -30.29 92.76 25.40
C MET A 398 -29.93 91.49 26.23
N ASP A 399 -28.67 91.05 26.21
CA ASP A 399 -28.16 89.94 27.04
C ASP A 399 -28.13 90.27 28.55
N ARG A 400 -28.01 91.55 28.93
CA ARG A 400 -27.87 91.95 30.35
C ARG A 400 -29.15 91.86 31.20
N ALA A 401 -30.34 91.77 30.61
CA ALA A 401 -31.60 91.69 31.36
C ALA A 401 -32.02 90.25 31.71
N TYR A 402 -31.51 89.25 30.98
CA TYR A 402 -31.67 87.82 31.31
C TYR A 402 -30.86 87.44 32.56
N ALA A 403 -29.69 88.04 32.73
CA ALA A 403 -28.73 87.76 33.81
C ALA A 403 -29.21 88.13 35.24
N GLN A 404 -30.23 88.97 35.42
CA GLN A 404 -30.70 89.39 36.74
C GLN A 404 -31.71 88.43 37.40
N ALA A 405 -32.47 87.67 36.60
CA ALA A 405 -33.36 86.61 37.09
C ALA A 405 -32.58 85.34 37.48
N GLU A 406 -31.43 85.12 36.84
CA GLU A 406 -30.47 84.04 37.10
C GLU A 406 -29.84 84.13 38.52
N ALA A 407 -29.54 85.33 39.01
CA ALA A 407 -28.84 85.53 40.28
C ALA A 407 -29.59 85.03 41.54
N PHE A 408 -30.93 85.02 41.54
CA PHE A 408 -31.74 84.50 42.65
C PHE A 408 -31.91 82.98 42.64
N TYR A 409 -31.76 82.33 41.48
CA TYR A 409 -31.68 80.87 41.39
C TYR A 409 -30.34 80.37 42.00
N ASN A 410 -29.25 81.07 41.71
CA ASN A 410 -27.89 80.71 42.12
C ASN A 410 -27.62 80.79 43.65
N PHE A 411 -28.43 81.51 44.43
CA PHE A 411 -28.28 81.55 45.90
C PHE A 411 -28.72 80.24 46.57
N SER A 412 -29.83 79.66 46.12
CA SER A 412 -30.34 78.39 46.66
C SER A 412 -29.50 77.19 46.19
N GLU A 413 -28.86 77.32 45.03
CA GLU A 413 -27.87 76.37 44.52
C GLU A 413 -26.61 76.28 45.39
N ASN A 414 -26.13 77.40 45.94
CA ASN A 414 -24.93 77.41 46.77
C ASN A 414 -25.10 76.78 48.18
N GLU A 415 -26.32 76.66 48.71
CA GLU A 415 -26.58 75.90 49.95
C GLU A 415 -26.58 74.38 49.70
N PHE A 416 -27.12 73.94 48.57
CA PHE A 416 -27.07 72.53 48.12
C PHE A 416 -25.63 72.07 47.88
N ASN A 417 -24.83 72.91 47.20
CA ASN A 417 -23.45 72.56 46.82
C ASN A 417 -22.48 72.38 48.01
N LYS A 418 -22.77 72.92 49.21
CA LYS A 418 -21.92 72.74 50.39
C LYS A 418 -22.12 71.39 51.08
N LEU A 419 -23.35 70.87 51.07
CA LEU A 419 -23.66 69.54 51.59
C LEU A 419 -23.21 68.45 50.60
N ASP A 420 -23.28 68.74 49.30
CA ASP A 420 -22.78 67.89 48.21
C ASP A 420 -21.25 67.65 48.30
N GLN A 421 -20.46 68.70 48.59
CA GLN A 421 -18.99 68.57 48.72
C GLN A 421 -18.53 67.64 49.85
N VAL A 422 -19.30 67.51 50.94
CA VAL A 422 -18.96 66.59 52.05
C VAL A 422 -19.32 65.14 51.70
N ALA A 423 -20.41 64.94 50.96
CA ALA A 423 -20.79 63.62 50.45
C ALA A 423 -19.84 63.12 49.34
N GLU A 424 -19.34 64.01 48.49
CA GLU A 424 -18.32 63.68 47.48
C GLU A 424 -17.00 63.23 48.12
N GLN A 425 -16.47 63.95 49.12
CA GLN A 425 -15.19 63.59 49.74
C GLN A 425 -15.19 62.22 50.44
N LEU A 426 -16.33 61.80 51.01
CA LEU A 426 -16.51 60.49 51.62
C LEU A 426 -16.67 59.37 50.58
N ASN A 427 -17.39 59.63 49.48
CA ASN A 427 -17.48 58.69 48.36
C ASN A 427 -16.15 58.55 47.61
N ASP A 428 -15.38 59.63 47.44
CA ASP A 428 -14.08 59.60 46.76
C ASP A 428 -13.07 58.69 47.47
N GLN A 429 -13.07 58.65 48.81
CA GLN A 429 -12.20 57.75 49.57
C GLN A 429 -12.64 56.28 49.49
N ILE A 430 -13.96 56.02 49.42
CA ILE A 430 -14.51 54.67 49.20
C ILE A 430 -14.19 54.21 47.77
N ASP A 431 -14.31 55.09 46.79
CA ASP A 431 -14.04 54.81 45.38
C ASP A 431 -12.55 54.63 45.11
N ASP A 432 -11.65 55.40 45.73
CA ASP A 432 -10.19 55.22 45.57
C ASP A 432 -9.71 53.87 46.15
N MET A 433 -10.27 53.43 47.28
CA MET A 433 -9.95 52.10 47.84
C MET A 433 -10.56 50.95 47.02
N LYS A 434 -11.78 51.11 46.49
CA LYS A 434 -12.40 50.15 45.56
C LYS A 434 -11.63 50.05 44.24
N LYS A 435 -11.19 51.19 43.69
CA LYS A 435 -10.36 51.26 42.47
C LYS A 435 -9.03 50.53 42.61
N ASN A 436 -8.31 50.75 43.71
CA ASN A 436 -7.00 50.13 43.88
C ASN A 436 -7.09 48.59 44.02
N LEU A 437 -8.19 48.09 44.59
CA LEU A 437 -8.47 46.65 44.71
C LEU A 437 -8.92 46.05 43.36
N GLU A 438 -9.78 46.76 42.61
CA GLU A 438 -10.14 46.40 41.22
C GLU A 438 -8.93 46.40 40.27
N VAL A 439 -8.02 47.36 40.39
CA VAL A 439 -6.81 47.44 39.55
C VAL A 439 -5.89 46.25 39.81
N ALA A 440 -5.67 45.87 41.07
CA ALA A 440 -4.82 44.73 41.41
C ALA A 440 -5.43 43.38 40.98
N GLU A 441 -6.75 43.20 41.12
CA GLU A 441 -7.45 42.01 40.61
C GLU A 441 -7.46 41.99 39.07
N SER A 442 -7.63 43.14 38.43
CA SER A 442 -7.60 43.30 36.96
C SER A 442 -6.21 43.01 36.38
N GLU A 443 -5.12 43.50 36.98
CA GLU A 443 -3.75 43.22 36.54
C GLU A 443 -3.36 41.74 36.68
N LYS A 444 -3.87 41.06 37.72
CA LYS A 444 -3.71 39.61 37.89
C LYS A 444 -4.49 38.83 36.84
N GLN A 445 -5.74 39.23 36.59
CA GLN A 445 -6.61 38.62 35.60
C GLN A 445 -6.05 38.78 34.18
N GLU A 446 -5.53 39.95 33.83
CA GLU A 446 -4.89 40.23 32.54
C GLU A 446 -3.66 39.33 32.31
N LYS A 447 -2.82 39.10 33.34
CA LYS A 447 -1.68 38.17 33.24
C LYS A 447 -2.12 36.72 33.02
N ILE A 448 -3.17 36.26 33.72
CA ILE A 448 -3.74 34.92 33.51
C ILE A 448 -4.29 34.79 32.09
N ASP A 449 -4.96 35.82 31.57
CA ASP A 449 -5.53 35.79 30.23
C ASP A 449 -4.46 35.79 29.13
N VAL A 450 -3.36 36.54 29.31
CA VAL A 450 -2.19 36.48 28.41
C VAL A 450 -1.53 35.10 28.42
N LEU A 451 -1.38 34.47 29.59
CA LEU A 451 -0.83 33.11 29.68
C LEU A 451 -1.77 32.08 29.03
N LYS A 452 -3.10 32.22 29.20
CA LYS A 452 -4.11 31.38 28.51
C LYS A 452 -4.10 31.57 27.00
N GLU A 453 -3.86 32.79 26.52
CA GLU A 453 -3.72 33.07 25.08
C GLU A 453 -2.45 32.43 24.49
N LYS A 454 -1.32 32.46 25.22
CA LYS A 454 -0.10 31.74 24.82
C LYS A 454 -0.32 30.22 24.76
N ILE A 455 -1.00 29.63 25.73
CA ILE A 455 -1.36 28.20 25.72
C ILE A 455 -2.23 27.88 24.51
N ARG A 456 -3.19 28.75 24.16
CA ARG A 456 -4.05 28.59 22.98
C ARG A 456 -3.23 28.60 21.68
N ASN A 457 -2.32 29.56 21.52
CA ASN A 457 -1.45 29.65 20.36
C ASN A 457 -0.54 28.41 20.22
N PHE A 458 0.02 27.91 21.31
CA PHE A 458 0.78 26.66 21.30
C PHE A 458 -0.07 25.44 20.95
N LYS A 459 -1.34 25.42 21.35
CA LYS A 459 -2.29 24.36 21.00
C LYS A 459 -2.67 24.38 19.52
N ASP A 460 -2.88 25.58 18.96
CA ASP A 460 -3.14 25.76 17.52
C ASP A 460 -1.92 25.32 16.69
N GLN A 461 -0.69 25.59 17.18
CA GLN A 461 0.54 25.09 16.56
C GLN A 461 0.67 23.56 16.66
N GLU A 462 0.31 22.95 17.80
CA GLU A 462 0.26 21.50 17.94
C GLU A 462 -0.70 20.87 16.92
N ASP A 463 -1.92 21.40 16.79
CA ASP A 463 -2.92 20.89 15.86
C ASP A 463 -2.44 21.02 14.40
N SER A 464 -1.83 22.16 14.02
CA SER A 464 -1.25 22.36 12.68
C SER A 464 -0.15 21.34 12.38
N LEU A 465 0.79 21.14 13.30
CA LEU A 465 1.89 20.18 13.13
C LEU A 465 1.39 18.74 13.06
N VAL A 466 0.37 18.38 13.83
CA VAL A 466 -0.25 17.04 13.77
C VAL A 466 -0.91 16.81 12.41
N GLU A 467 -1.56 17.81 11.84
CA GLU A 467 -2.17 17.72 10.51
C GLU A 467 -1.12 17.63 9.39
N GLU A 468 -0.03 18.40 9.49
CA GLU A 468 1.13 18.30 8.57
C GLU A 468 1.79 16.92 8.64
N ILE A 469 2.04 16.39 9.84
CA ILE A 469 2.57 15.03 10.03
C ILE A 469 1.65 13.98 9.39
N LYS A 470 0.32 14.13 9.52
CA LYS A 470 -0.64 13.21 8.92
C LYS A 470 -0.57 13.27 7.38
N HIS A 471 -0.47 14.46 6.80
CA HIS A 471 -0.35 14.62 5.36
C HIS A 471 0.98 14.04 4.82
N LEU A 472 2.09 14.24 5.54
CA LEU A 472 3.39 13.67 5.18
C LEU A 472 3.40 12.14 5.27
N HIS A 473 2.77 11.53 6.28
CA HIS A 473 2.60 10.07 6.34
C HIS A 473 1.82 9.52 5.14
N GLN A 474 0.74 10.21 4.74
CA GLN A 474 -0.03 9.83 3.55
C GLN A 474 0.78 9.99 2.26
N ALA A 475 1.65 11.00 2.17
CA ALA A 475 2.56 11.17 1.04
C ALA A 475 3.57 10.02 0.97
N ILE A 476 4.22 9.67 2.08
CA ILE A 476 5.14 8.53 2.15
C ILE A 476 4.45 7.23 1.75
N GLU A 477 3.22 6.97 2.23
CA GLU A 477 2.51 5.74 1.88
C GLU A 477 2.18 5.67 0.37
N ARG A 478 1.86 6.81 -0.26
CA ARG A 478 1.65 6.89 -1.71
C ARG A 478 2.95 6.65 -2.48
N ASP A 479 4.02 7.30 -2.06
CA ASP A 479 5.31 7.24 -2.74
C ASP A 479 5.98 5.86 -2.56
N ASP A 480 5.83 5.21 -1.39
CA ASP A 480 6.30 3.82 -1.14
C ASP A 480 5.57 2.80 -2.05
N LYS A 481 4.26 3.00 -2.30
CA LYS A 481 3.48 2.15 -3.22
C LYS A 481 3.92 2.32 -4.66
N GLU A 482 4.12 3.55 -5.11
CA GLU A 482 4.61 3.82 -6.47
C GLU A 482 6.05 3.33 -6.64
N HIS A 483 6.92 3.55 -5.64
CA HIS A 483 8.29 3.01 -5.62
C HIS A 483 8.31 1.50 -5.82
N SER A 484 7.49 0.76 -5.05
CA SER A 484 7.40 -0.69 -5.17
C SER A 484 6.96 -1.11 -6.58
N ARG A 485 5.97 -0.43 -7.15
CA ARG A 485 5.46 -0.71 -8.50
C ARG A 485 6.51 -0.45 -9.59
N ILE A 486 7.19 0.70 -9.54
CA ILE A 486 8.21 1.06 -10.53
C ILE A 486 9.43 0.13 -10.40
N LYS A 487 9.81 -0.26 -9.18
CA LYS A 487 10.93 -1.18 -8.93
C LYS A 487 10.67 -2.59 -9.48
N GLU A 488 9.41 -3.06 -9.42
CA GLU A 488 9.01 -4.30 -10.10
C GLU A 488 9.11 -4.18 -11.63
N GLN A 489 8.68 -3.04 -12.19
CA GLN A 489 8.81 -2.76 -13.63
C GLN A 489 10.28 -2.67 -14.07
N GLU A 490 11.13 -2.03 -13.28
CA GLU A 490 12.58 -1.97 -13.51
C GLU A 490 13.19 -3.38 -13.55
N ALA A 491 12.91 -4.22 -12.55
CA ALA A 491 13.43 -5.58 -12.49
C ALA A 491 12.96 -6.44 -13.69
N TYR A 492 11.70 -6.30 -14.10
CA TYR A 492 11.16 -6.97 -15.27
C TYR A 492 11.85 -6.52 -16.57
N MET A 493 12.02 -5.21 -16.75
CA MET A 493 12.70 -4.65 -17.92
C MET A 493 14.18 -5.05 -17.96
N GLN A 494 14.86 -5.10 -16.82
CA GLN A 494 16.24 -5.59 -16.72
C GLN A 494 16.34 -7.04 -17.19
N GLN A 495 15.40 -7.92 -16.78
CA GLN A 495 15.40 -9.31 -17.20
C GLN A 495 15.23 -9.47 -18.72
N ILE A 496 14.36 -8.65 -19.34
CA ILE A 496 14.18 -8.64 -20.80
C ILE A 496 15.44 -8.15 -21.48
N LEU A 497 16.03 -7.04 -21.00
CA LEU A 497 17.26 -6.47 -21.53
C LEU A 497 18.39 -7.51 -21.52
N ASP A 498 18.58 -8.21 -20.40
CA ASP A 498 19.59 -9.25 -20.28
C ASP A 498 19.37 -10.38 -21.29
N GLY A 499 18.11 -10.72 -21.57
CA GLY A 499 17.73 -11.72 -22.58
C GLY A 499 18.11 -11.28 -23.99
N GLU A 500 17.71 -10.07 -24.39
CA GLU A 500 18.01 -9.52 -25.72
C GLU A 500 19.52 -9.27 -25.90
N GLN A 501 20.22 -8.85 -24.86
CA GLN A 501 21.67 -8.68 -24.89
C GLN A 501 22.41 -10.00 -25.11
N ARG A 502 21.95 -11.10 -24.48
CA ARG A 502 22.48 -12.44 -24.75
C ARG A 502 22.22 -12.87 -26.19
N GLN A 503 21.01 -12.64 -26.71
CA GLN A 503 20.68 -12.93 -28.11
C GLN A 503 21.54 -12.11 -29.09
N LEU A 504 21.74 -10.84 -28.80
CA LEU A 504 22.58 -9.96 -29.61
C LEU A 504 24.03 -10.45 -29.64
N ASN A 505 24.57 -10.86 -28.50
CA ASN A 505 25.91 -11.43 -28.44
C ASN A 505 26.00 -12.74 -29.25
N GLN A 506 24.98 -13.60 -29.18
CA GLN A 506 24.92 -14.82 -30.00
C GLN A 506 24.88 -14.50 -31.51
N LEU A 507 24.07 -13.53 -31.95
CA LEU A 507 24.03 -13.11 -33.36
C LEU A 507 25.35 -12.50 -33.82
N LYS A 508 26.03 -11.72 -32.97
CA LYS A 508 27.38 -11.19 -33.25
C LYS A 508 28.40 -12.31 -33.40
N GLU A 509 28.30 -13.37 -32.61
CA GLU A 509 29.12 -14.58 -32.80
C GLU A 509 28.80 -15.31 -34.12
N CYS A 510 27.51 -15.43 -34.49
CA CYS A 510 27.10 -15.99 -35.78
C CYS A 510 27.57 -15.15 -36.98
N LYS A 511 27.68 -13.83 -36.83
CA LYS A 511 28.27 -12.96 -37.86
C LYS A 511 29.76 -13.25 -38.09
N SER A 512 30.49 -13.63 -37.04
CA SER A 512 31.91 -14.01 -37.16
C SER A 512 32.12 -15.41 -37.77
N ASP A 513 31.18 -16.34 -37.51
CA ASP A 513 31.20 -17.71 -38.01
C ASP A 513 29.76 -18.14 -38.37
N PRO A 514 29.36 -18.02 -39.66
CA PRO A 514 28.00 -18.29 -40.12
C PRO A 514 27.50 -19.71 -39.81
N LEU A 515 28.41 -20.68 -39.67
CA LEU A 515 28.07 -22.08 -39.40
C LEU A 515 27.51 -22.29 -37.99
N LYS A 516 27.83 -21.41 -37.03
CA LYS A 516 27.28 -21.45 -35.66
C LYS A 516 25.77 -21.25 -35.60
N ARG A 517 25.18 -20.68 -36.66
CA ARG A 517 23.73 -20.51 -36.80
C ARG A 517 22.96 -21.83 -36.79
N PHE A 518 23.59 -22.91 -37.24
CA PHE A 518 23.03 -24.27 -37.24
C PHE A 518 23.36 -25.04 -35.94
N GLY A 519 24.09 -24.40 -35.02
CA GLY A 519 24.46 -24.91 -33.71
C GLY A 519 25.92 -24.58 -33.36
N PRO A 520 26.23 -24.20 -32.10
CA PRO A 520 27.60 -23.81 -31.69
C PRO A 520 28.65 -24.92 -31.89
N GLN A 521 28.22 -26.18 -31.91
CA GLN A 521 29.03 -27.38 -32.11
C GLN A 521 29.23 -27.77 -33.59
N ILE A 522 28.49 -27.16 -34.53
CA ILE A 522 28.53 -27.53 -35.95
C ILE A 522 29.91 -27.28 -36.59
N PRO A 523 30.60 -26.14 -36.37
CA PRO A 523 31.93 -25.92 -36.95
C PRO A 523 32.92 -27.03 -36.58
N ALA A 524 32.95 -27.41 -35.29
CA ALA A 524 33.81 -28.49 -34.79
C ALA A 524 33.40 -29.88 -35.32
N LEU A 525 32.10 -30.12 -35.53
CA LEU A 525 31.62 -31.36 -36.14
C LEU A 525 32.04 -31.44 -37.62
N LEU A 526 31.93 -30.35 -38.38
CA LEU A 526 32.33 -30.31 -39.79
C LEU A 526 33.83 -30.53 -39.94
N GLU A 527 34.65 -29.94 -39.08
CA GLU A 527 36.10 -30.21 -39.03
C GLU A 527 36.38 -31.71 -38.79
N ALA A 528 35.68 -32.33 -37.83
CA ALA A 528 35.82 -33.76 -37.55
C ALA A 528 35.34 -34.65 -38.72
N VAL A 529 34.32 -34.22 -39.47
CA VAL A 529 33.84 -34.91 -40.68
C VAL A 529 34.87 -34.80 -41.80
N GLU A 530 35.49 -33.64 -41.99
CA GLU A 530 36.56 -33.45 -42.98
C GLU A 530 37.79 -34.29 -42.64
N ASP A 531 38.18 -34.35 -41.37
CA ASP A 531 39.26 -35.21 -40.91
C ASP A 531 38.98 -36.69 -41.20
N ALA A 532 37.78 -37.17 -40.88
CA ALA A 532 37.38 -38.54 -41.13
C ALA A 532 37.34 -38.86 -42.64
N HIS A 533 36.94 -37.90 -43.49
CA HIS A 533 36.98 -38.05 -44.93
C HIS A 533 38.42 -38.09 -45.47
N ARG A 534 39.31 -37.21 -44.99
CA ARG A 534 40.74 -37.23 -45.34
C ARG A 534 41.43 -38.54 -44.96
N GLN A 535 40.97 -39.18 -43.88
CA GLN A 535 41.45 -40.49 -43.42
C GLN A 535 40.89 -41.67 -44.24
N GLY A 536 40.02 -41.42 -45.22
CA GLY A 536 39.39 -42.45 -46.04
C GLY A 536 38.38 -43.32 -45.29
N LEU A 537 37.82 -42.82 -44.17
CA LEU A 537 36.80 -43.54 -43.41
C LEU A 537 35.44 -43.54 -44.14
N PHE A 538 35.10 -42.44 -44.81
CA PHE A 538 33.88 -42.32 -45.60
C PHE A 538 34.07 -42.80 -47.03
N THR A 539 33.08 -43.51 -47.57
CA THR A 539 33.00 -43.89 -48.99
C THR A 539 32.67 -42.65 -49.83
N CYS A 540 31.64 -41.91 -49.41
CA CYS A 540 31.28 -40.60 -49.94
C CYS A 540 31.18 -39.60 -48.78
N LYS A 541 31.69 -38.37 -48.97
CA LYS A 541 31.65 -37.34 -47.92
C LYS A 541 30.18 -37.00 -47.61
N PRO A 542 29.73 -37.05 -46.34
CA PRO A 542 28.37 -36.63 -46.01
C PRO A 542 28.20 -35.11 -46.20
N ILE A 543 27.01 -34.70 -46.65
CA ILE A 543 26.69 -33.32 -47.01
C ILE A 543 25.77 -32.73 -45.95
N GLY A 544 26.16 -31.63 -45.30
CA GLY A 544 25.29 -30.93 -44.36
C GLY A 544 26.06 -29.95 -43.46
N PRO A 545 25.36 -29.20 -42.59
CA PRO A 545 23.90 -29.11 -42.50
C PRO A 545 23.31 -28.49 -43.77
N LEU A 546 22.19 -29.01 -44.28
CA LEU A 546 21.67 -28.61 -45.60
C LEU A 546 21.38 -27.11 -45.74
N GLY A 547 21.01 -26.45 -44.65
CA GLY A 547 20.77 -25.00 -44.65
C GLY A 547 22.01 -24.18 -45.00
N ALA A 548 23.22 -24.73 -44.81
CA ALA A 548 24.46 -24.08 -45.21
C ALA A 548 24.79 -24.29 -46.71
N CYS A 549 24.11 -25.23 -47.38
CA CYS A 549 24.31 -25.57 -48.79
C CYS A 549 23.33 -24.87 -49.74
N ILE A 550 22.47 -23.99 -49.21
CA ILE A 550 21.43 -23.29 -49.97
C ILE A 550 21.50 -21.78 -49.72
N ARG A 551 21.19 -21.00 -50.75
CA ARG A 551 21.10 -19.54 -50.65
C ARG A 551 19.74 -19.07 -51.16
N VAL A 552 19.11 -18.17 -50.42
CA VAL A 552 17.83 -17.56 -50.81
C VAL A 552 18.10 -16.37 -51.72
N LEU A 553 17.42 -16.30 -52.87
CA LEU A 553 17.60 -15.21 -53.84
C LEU A 553 16.89 -13.90 -53.43
N ASP A 554 15.71 -14.01 -52.82
CA ASP A 554 14.94 -12.89 -52.27
C ASP A 554 14.72 -13.10 -50.77
N SER A 555 15.42 -12.29 -49.95
CA SER A 555 15.41 -12.38 -48.49
C SER A 555 14.03 -12.21 -47.86
N GLU A 556 13.07 -11.60 -48.57
CA GLU A 556 11.69 -11.49 -48.08
C GLU A 556 11.00 -12.84 -47.94
N PHE A 557 11.45 -13.87 -48.67
CA PHE A 557 10.89 -15.22 -48.58
C PHE A 557 11.67 -16.14 -47.63
N SER A 558 12.69 -15.66 -46.92
CA SER A 558 13.50 -16.51 -46.03
C SER A 558 12.64 -17.23 -44.99
N LEU A 559 11.67 -16.55 -44.35
CA LEU A 559 10.78 -17.16 -43.36
C LEU A 559 9.84 -18.20 -44.00
N ALA A 560 9.32 -17.90 -45.19
CA ALA A 560 8.49 -18.82 -45.96
C ALA A 560 9.26 -20.12 -46.29
N ILE A 561 10.48 -19.97 -46.77
CA ILE A 561 11.35 -21.08 -47.16
C ILE A 561 11.77 -21.90 -45.93
N GLU A 562 12.12 -21.25 -44.81
CA GLU A 562 12.40 -21.94 -43.55
C GLU A 562 11.20 -22.74 -43.04
N SER A 563 10.00 -22.15 -43.12
CA SER A 563 8.74 -22.82 -42.76
C SER A 563 8.44 -24.03 -43.65
N CYS A 564 8.96 -24.03 -44.89
CA CYS A 564 8.88 -25.16 -45.82
C CYS A 564 9.86 -26.27 -45.42
N LEU A 565 11.13 -25.93 -45.22
CA LEU A 565 12.22 -26.88 -45.03
C LEU A 565 12.27 -27.43 -43.59
N LYS A 566 11.97 -26.59 -42.60
CA LYS A 566 11.95 -26.90 -41.16
C LYS A 566 13.27 -27.55 -40.71
N GLY A 567 13.20 -28.59 -39.87
CA GLY A 567 14.37 -29.32 -39.38
C GLY A 567 15.26 -29.96 -40.45
N LEU A 568 14.85 -29.96 -41.73
CA LEU A 568 15.69 -30.40 -42.85
C LEU A 568 16.92 -29.50 -43.02
N LEU A 569 16.82 -28.22 -42.64
CA LEU A 569 17.92 -27.26 -42.66
C LEU A 569 19.11 -27.70 -41.80
N LEU A 570 18.85 -28.45 -40.73
CA LEU A 570 19.89 -28.99 -39.85
C LEU A 570 20.39 -30.37 -40.31
N ALA A 571 19.68 -31.03 -41.22
CA ALA A 571 19.96 -32.42 -41.57
C ALA A 571 21.28 -32.60 -42.33
N PHE A 572 21.82 -33.82 -42.23
CA PHE A 572 22.98 -34.28 -42.98
C PHE A 572 22.58 -35.42 -43.92
N PHE A 573 23.10 -35.41 -45.13
CA PHE A 573 22.90 -36.43 -46.15
C PHE A 573 24.09 -37.38 -46.22
N CYS A 574 23.82 -38.67 -46.29
CA CYS A 574 24.79 -39.73 -46.50
C CYS A 574 24.39 -40.56 -47.72
N ASP A 575 25.38 -40.94 -48.53
CA ASP A 575 25.17 -41.78 -49.72
C ASP A 575 24.67 -43.20 -49.35
N ASN A 576 25.16 -43.73 -48.23
CA ASN A 576 24.90 -45.12 -47.83
C ASN A 576 24.90 -45.31 -46.31
N HIS A 577 24.39 -46.46 -45.87
CA HIS A 577 24.31 -46.83 -44.45
C HIS A 577 25.66 -46.99 -43.75
N LYS A 578 26.76 -47.23 -44.47
CA LYS A 578 28.09 -47.35 -43.84
C LYS A 578 28.58 -45.98 -43.40
N ASP A 579 28.45 -45.00 -44.28
CA ASP A 579 28.81 -43.61 -44.01
C ASP A 579 27.91 -43.02 -42.90
N GLU A 580 26.62 -43.39 -42.87
CA GLU A 580 25.71 -43.03 -41.77
C GLU A 580 26.25 -43.44 -40.39
N GLN A 581 26.73 -44.67 -40.24
CA GLN A 581 27.23 -45.18 -38.96
C GLN A 581 28.46 -44.40 -38.47
N ILE A 582 29.34 -44.01 -39.40
CA ILE A 582 30.53 -43.22 -39.09
C ILE A 582 30.12 -41.82 -38.65
N LEU A 583 29.23 -41.16 -39.38
CA LEU A 583 28.72 -39.84 -39.03
C LEU A 583 27.99 -39.87 -37.68
N GLN A 584 27.18 -40.91 -37.41
CA GLN A 584 26.52 -41.08 -36.12
C GLN A 584 27.53 -41.25 -34.98
N GLY A 585 28.63 -41.97 -35.22
CA GLY A 585 29.74 -42.11 -34.28
C GLY A 585 30.44 -40.78 -33.97
N LEU A 586 30.64 -39.94 -34.98
CA LEU A 586 31.19 -38.59 -34.81
C LEU A 586 30.22 -37.69 -34.04
N MET A 587 28.93 -37.66 -34.42
CA MET A 587 27.90 -36.85 -33.74
C MET A 587 27.77 -37.18 -32.25
N LYS A 588 27.91 -38.45 -31.83
CA LYS A 588 27.88 -38.83 -30.41
C LYS A 588 28.94 -38.13 -29.54
N LYS A 589 30.05 -37.67 -30.14
CA LYS A 589 31.11 -36.96 -29.41
C LYS A 589 30.71 -35.51 -29.09
N PHE A 590 29.90 -34.90 -29.95
CA PHE A 590 29.50 -33.50 -29.85
C PHE A 590 28.09 -33.31 -29.25
N TYR A 591 27.29 -34.38 -29.20
CA TYR A 591 25.91 -34.37 -28.69
C TYR A 591 25.77 -35.38 -27.53
N PRO A 592 25.78 -34.93 -26.24
CA PRO A 592 25.59 -35.79 -25.07
C PRO A 592 24.24 -36.50 -25.04
N SER A 593 24.16 -37.59 -24.27
CA SER A 593 22.93 -38.37 -24.08
C SER A 593 21.80 -37.50 -23.49
N GLY A 594 20.82 -37.16 -24.31
CA GLY A 594 19.69 -36.28 -23.96
C GLY A 594 19.61 -34.97 -24.77
N SER A 595 20.62 -34.65 -25.57
CA SER A 595 20.58 -33.50 -26.49
C SER A 595 19.93 -33.84 -27.84
N SER A 596 19.24 -32.87 -28.45
CA SER A 596 18.64 -33.03 -29.79
C SER A 596 19.75 -33.00 -30.84
N ARG A 597 19.94 -34.12 -31.55
CA ARG A 597 20.94 -34.24 -32.63
C ARG A 597 20.31 -34.02 -34.00
N PRO A 598 21.05 -33.50 -34.99
CA PRO A 598 20.55 -33.37 -36.36
C PRO A 598 20.17 -34.72 -36.99
N GLN A 599 19.19 -34.68 -37.90
CA GLN A 599 18.75 -35.86 -38.65
C GLN A 599 19.82 -36.26 -39.67
N ILE A 600 20.05 -37.56 -39.83
CA ILE A 600 20.85 -38.12 -40.93
C ILE A 600 19.88 -38.74 -41.93
N ILE A 601 19.94 -38.32 -43.18
CA ILE A 601 19.11 -38.82 -44.28
C ILE A 601 20.03 -39.61 -45.22
N ILE A 602 19.54 -40.76 -45.66
CA ILE A 602 20.32 -41.69 -46.47
C ILE A 602 19.67 -41.77 -47.83
N SER A 603 20.41 -41.35 -48.86
CA SER A 603 19.99 -41.41 -50.25
C SER A 603 21.23 -41.56 -51.10
N ALA A 604 21.18 -42.44 -52.09
CA ALA A 604 22.27 -42.57 -53.06
C ALA A 604 22.52 -41.22 -53.73
N PHE A 605 23.78 -40.84 -53.89
CA PHE A 605 24.15 -39.57 -54.49
C PHE A 605 24.04 -39.65 -56.00
N ASP A 606 22.95 -39.11 -56.54
CA ASP A 606 22.78 -38.88 -57.97
C ASP A 606 23.29 -37.48 -58.34
N CYS A 607 24.32 -37.42 -59.18
CA CYS A 607 24.99 -36.17 -59.55
C CYS A 607 24.30 -35.40 -60.69
N GLU A 608 23.23 -35.94 -61.26
CA GLU A 608 22.41 -35.27 -62.27
C GLU A 608 21.14 -34.69 -61.63
N LEU A 609 20.78 -33.46 -61.98
CA LEU A 609 19.56 -32.81 -61.47
C LEU A 609 18.32 -33.50 -62.05
N CYS A 610 17.38 -33.86 -61.18
CA CYS A 610 16.10 -34.45 -61.58
C CYS A 610 15.30 -33.48 -62.47
N ASP A 611 14.85 -33.96 -63.63
CA ASP A 611 13.94 -33.20 -64.49
C ASP A 611 12.54 -33.14 -63.85
N VAL A 612 12.15 -31.94 -63.44
CA VAL A 612 10.87 -31.66 -62.77
C VAL A 612 9.86 -30.95 -63.64
N THR A 613 10.10 -30.73 -64.94
CA THR A 613 9.23 -29.87 -65.78
C THR A 613 7.77 -30.33 -65.83
N ASP A 614 7.51 -31.63 -65.71
CA ASP A 614 6.14 -32.18 -65.71
C ASP A 614 5.41 -31.99 -64.37
N ARG A 615 6.15 -31.78 -63.28
CA ARG A 615 5.65 -31.69 -61.89
C ARG A 615 5.76 -30.30 -61.29
N GLU A 616 6.52 -29.40 -61.91
CA GLU A 616 6.71 -28.04 -61.43
C GLU A 616 5.39 -27.25 -61.48
N ALA A 617 5.13 -26.48 -60.43
CA ALA A 617 4.01 -25.55 -60.37
C ALA A 617 4.36 -24.28 -61.18
N SER A 618 3.44 -23.86 -62.05
CA SER A 618 3.67 -22.69 -62.91
C SER A 618 2.66 -21.59 -62.60
N HIS A 619 3.16 -20.39 -62.25
CA HIS A 619 2.37 -19.18 -62.09
C HIS A 619 3.15 -17.94 -62.59
N PRO A 620 2.51 -16.97 -63.28
CA PRO A 620 3.21 -15.82 -63.86
C PRO A 620 3.82 -14.85 -62.83
N GLU A 621 3.24 -14.78 -61.63
CA GLU A 621 3.65 -13.80 -60.58
C GLU A 621 4.30 -14.44 -59.34
N PHE A 622 4.17 -15.75 -59.15
CA PHE A 622 4.62 -16.42 -57.92
C PHE A 622 5.72 -17.42 -58.26
N PRO A 623 6.95 -17.26 -57.74
CA PRO A 623 8.01 -18.24 -57.94
C PRO A 623 7.73 -19.49 -57.10
N THR A 624 8.28 -20.63 -57.53
CA THR A 624 8.37 -21.85 -56.72
C THR A 624 9.45 -21.73 -55.67
N VAL A 625 9.39 -22.53 -54.60
CA VAL A 625 10.49 -22.61 -53.63
C VAL A 625 11.79 -23.05 -54.30
N LEU A 626 11.71 -23.94 -55.30
CA LEU A 626 12.87 -24.36 -56.10
C LEU A 626 13.51 -23.20 -56.87
N SER A 627 12.71 -22.37 -57.56
CA SER A 627 13.23 -21.23 -58.33
C SER A 627 13.67 -20.04 -57.47
N ALA A 628 13.22 -19.97 -56.21
CA ALA A 628 13.64 -18.96 -55.24
C ALA A 628 14.94 -19.31 -54.48
N LEU A 629 15.47 -20.52 -54.69
CA LEU A 629 16.70 -21.01 -54.07
C LEU A 629 17.83 -21.11 -55.10
N GLU A 630 19.03 -20.79 -54.67
CA GLU A 630 20.27 -21.10 -55.37
C GLU A 630 20.96 -22.26 -54.64
N ILE A 631 21.14 -23.37 -55.36
CA ILE A 631 21.66 -24.63 -54.84
C ILE A 631 22.76 -25.10 -55.79
N ASP A 632 24.00 -25.13 -55.30
CA ASP A 632 25.16 -25.50 -56.12
C ASP A 632 25.30 -27.01 -56.32
N ASP A 633 24.82 -27.81 -55.36
CA ASP A 633 24.95 -29.27 -55.37
C ASP A 633 23.64 -29.94 -55.83
N ALA A 634 23.72 -30.68 -56.94
CA ALA A 634 22.58 -31.41 -57.51
C ALA A 634 21.98 -32.44 -56.53
N VAL A 635 22.81 -33.05 -55.67
CA VAL A 635 22.36 -33.99 -54.64
C VAL A 635 21.47 -33.27 -53.62
N VAL A 636 21.84 -32.05 -53.23
CA VAL A 636 21.06 -31.22 -52.30
C VAL A 636 19.75 -30.77 -52.94
N ALA A 637 19.77 -30.36 -54.21
CA ALA A 637 18.56 -29.98 -54.94
C ALA A 637 17.58 -31.16 -55.05
N ASN A 638 18.05 -32.32 -55.50
CA ASN A 638 17.25 -33.55 -55.60
C ASN A 638 16.69 -33.97 -54.23
N ALA A 639 17.50 -33.90 -53.18
CA ALA A 639 17.08 -34.18 -51.82
C ALA A 639 15.93 -33.28 -51.33
N LEU A 640 15.99 -31.98 -51.60
CA LEU A 640 14.94 -31.05 -51.21
C LEU A 640 13.66 -31.26 -52.03
N ILE A 641 13.79 -31.60 -53.32
CA ILE A 641 12.67 -32.01 -54.20
C ILE A 641 12.00 -33.26 -53.62
N ASP A 642 12.75 -34.33 -53.33
CA ASP A 642 12.19 -35.58 -52.85
C ASP A 642 11.53 -35.47 -51.46
N MET A 643 12.16 -34.71 -50.55
CA MET A 643 11.71 -34.64 -49.16
C MET A 643 10.63 -33.59 -48.90
N ARG A 644 10.54 -32.55 -49.74
CA ARG A 644 9.63 -31.40 -49.53
C ARG A 644 8.83 -30.98 -50.75
N GLY A 645 9.10 -31.51 -51.94
CA GLY A 645 8.38 -31.17 -53.17
C GLY A 645 8.48 -29.68 -53.50
N ILE A 646 9.67 -29.09 -53.36
CA ILE A 646 9.89 -27.63 -53.45
C ILE A 646 9.56 -27.04 -54.83
N GLU A 647 9.51 -27.86 -55.88
CA GLU A 647 9.05 -27.53 -57.23
C GLU A 647 7.53 -27.32 -57.31
N SER A 648 6.78 -27.87 -56.36
CA SER A 648 5.31 -27.81 -56.32
C SER A 648 4.76 -26.75 -55.36
N VAL A 649 5.63 -26.01 -54.66
CA VAL A 649 5.25 -25.03 -53.62
C VAL A 649 5.52 -23.62 -54.13
N LEU A 650 4.49 -22.77 -54.17
CA LEU A 650 4.60 -21.38 -54.63
C LEU A 650 4.80 -20.40 -53.45
N LEU A 651 5.41 -19.25 -53.73
CA LEU A 651 5.67 -18.18 -52.76
C LEU A 651 4.88 -16.91 -53.11
N SER A 652 4.21 -16.32 -52.13
CA SER A 652 3.42 -15.08 -52.29
C SER A 652 3.81 -14.04 -51.24
N LYS A 653 3.93 -12.77 -51.64
CA LYS A 653 4.19 -11.65 -50.70
C LYS A 653 2.96 -11.27 -49.88
N SER A 654 1.75 -11.59 -50.37
CA SER A 654 0.50 -11.20 -49.73
C SER A 654 -0.36 -12.41 -49.40
N LYS A 655 -0.87 -12.44 -48.17
CA LYS A 655 -1.86 -13.41 -47.70
C LYS A 655 -3.16 -13.35 -48.50
N SER A 656 -3.65 -12.16 -48.82
CA SER A 656 -4.93 -12.02 -49.56
C SER A 656 -4.82 -12.58 -50.98
N LEU A 657 -3.68 -12.35 -51.64
CA LEU A 657 -3.39 -12.92 -52.96
C LEU A 657 -3.24 -14.44 -52.89
N ALA A 658 -2.53 -14.96 -51.89
CA ALA A 658 -2.36 -16.40 -51.69
C ALA A 658 -3.70 -17.12 -51.51
N CYS A 659 -4.59 -16.60 -50.67
CA CYS A 659 -5.94 -17.16 -50.48
C CYS A 659 -6.80 -17.03 -51.75
N THR A 660 -6.68 -15.92 -52.49
CA THR A 660 -7.43 -15.72 -53.74
C THR A 660 -7.03 -16.77 -54.77
N VAL A 661 -5.74 -17.02 -54.94
CA VAL A 661 -5.19 -17.95 -55.94
C VAL A 661 -5.51 -19.41 -55.61
N MET A 662 -5.47 -19.79 -54.32
CA MET A 662 -5.69 -21.17 -53.89
C MET A 662 -7.15 -21.53 -53.58
N GLN A 663 -7.96 -20.58 -53.10
CA GLN A 663 -9.30 -20.88 -52.56
C GLN A 663 -10.43 -20.21 -53.34
N ALA A 664 -10.22 -18.99 -53.87
CA ALA A 664 -11.24 -18.28 -54.65
C ALA A 664 -11.18 -18.61 -56.15
N GLN A 665 -9.99 -18.96 -56.66
CA GLN A 665 -9.76 -19.42 -58.02
C GLN A 665 -9.43 -20.92 -58.03
N ARG A 666 -9.31 -21.50 -59.23
CA ARG A 666 -8.83 -22.88 -59.37
C ARG A 666 -7.31 -22.90 -59.10
N PRO A 667 -6.81 -23.77 -58.19
CA PRO A 667 -5.38 -23.87 -57.91
C PRO A 667 -4.54 -24.03 -59.19
N PRO A 668 -3.36 -23.38 -59.28
CA PRO A 668 -2.45 -23.55 -60.41
C PRO A 668 -2.07 -25.01 -60.63
N LYS A 669 -1.83 -25.39 -61.89
CA LYS A 669 -1.46 -26.77 -62.24
C LYS A 669 -0.22 -27.19 -61.43
N ASN A 670 -0.27 -28.39 -60.86
CA ASN A 670 0.79 -29.00 -60.04
C ASN A 670 1.14 -28.26 -58.72
N CYS A 671 0.41 -27.21 -58.32
CA CYS A 671 0.64 -26.51 -57.06
C CYS A 671 0.05 -27.28 -55.87
N THR A 672 0.88 -27.66 -54.89
CA THR A 672 0.44 -28.35 -53.67
C THR A 672 0.01 -27.38 -52.57
N LYS A 673 0.74 -26.28 -52.40
CA LYS A 673 0.43 -25.19 -51.45
C LYS A 673 1.14 -23.89 -51.83
N VAL A 674 0.63 -22.77 -51.32
CA VAL A 674 1.29 -21.46 -51.38
C VAL A 674 1.77 -21.07 -49.98
N LEU A 675 3.01 -20.58 -49.88
CA LEU A 675 3.56 -20.00 -48.65
C LEU A 675 3.59 -18.49 -48.77
N THR A 676 3.14 -17.78 -47.73
CA THR A 676 3.27 -16.33 -47.66
C THR A 676 4.67 -15.92 -47.18
N ALA A 677 5.10 -14.68 -47.44
CA ALA A 677 6.34 -14.13 -46.87
C ALA A 677 6.40 -14.25 -45.33
N ASP A 678 5.25 -14.16 -44.66
CA ASP A 678 5.09 -14.34 -43.21
C ASP A 678 5.15 -15.82 -42.76
N GLY A 679 5.32 -16.77 -43.69
CA GLY A 679 5.41 -18.21 -43.40
C GLY A 679 4.07 -18.96 -43.36
N ASP A 680 2.94 -18.28 -43.62
CA ASP A 680 1.62 -18.94 -43.60
C ASP A 680 1.49 -19.96 -44.72
N GLN A 681 0.78 -21.06 -44.46
CA GLN A 681 0.57 -22.12 -45.43
C GLN A 681 -0.88 -22.12 -45.92
N VAL A 682 -1.05 -21.85 -47.21
CA VAL A 682 -2.35 -21.79 -47.87
C VAL A 682 -2.52 -23.01 -48.78
N PHE A 683 -3.51 -23.84 -48.43
CA PHE A 683 -3.96 -25.00 -49.22
C PHE A 683 -5.31 -24.68 -49.88
N GLU A 684 -5.75 -25.53 -50.81
CA GLU A 684 -7.03 -25.39 -51.52
C GLU A 684 -8.24 -25.28 -50.57
N ARG A 685 -8.20 -25.95 -49.40
CA ARG A 685 -9.31 -25.97 -48.42
C ARG A 685 -8.92 -25.55 -47.01
N HIS A 686 -7.64 -25.35 -46.74
CA HIS A 686 -7.12 -25.11 -45.38
C HIS A 686 -6.13 -23.96 -45.38
N TYR A 687 -6.06 -23.25 -44.27
CA TYR A 687 -5.11 -22.17 -44.03
C TYR A 687 -4.49 -22.37 -42.65
N TYR A 688 -3.16 -22.31 -42.57
CA TYR A 688 -2.41 -22.40 -41.33
C TYR A 688 -1.53 -21.17 -41.18
N SER A 689 -1.69 -20.45 -40.06
CA SER A 689 -0.82 -19.33 -39.70
C SER A 689 0.54 -19.84 -39.23
N CYS A 690 1.62 -19.14 -39.56
CA CYS A 690 2.92 -19.42 -38.94
C CYS A 690 2.99 -18.86 -37.51
N GLU A 691 3.58 -19.61 -36.59
CA GLU A 691 3.88 -19.14 -35.23
C GLU A 691 5.25 -18.46 -35.13
N GLU A 692 6.12 -18.70 -36.10
CA GLU A 692 7.46 -18.11 -36.16
C GLU A 692 7.37 -16.70 -36.76
N MET A 693 7.80 -15.70 -35.99
CA MET A 693 7.73 -14.30 -36.41
C MET A 693 8.91 -13.86 -37.27
N ARG A 694 10.00 -14.66 -37.32
CA ARG A 694 11.28 -14.29 -37.95
C ARG A 694 12.06 -15.52 -38.46
N PRO A 695 12.81 -15.39 -39.56
CA PRO A 695 13.67 -16.46 -40.10
C PRO A 695 14.88 -16.71 -39.17
N THR A 696 15.07 -17.95 -38.76
CA THR A 696 16.11 -18.37 -37.81
C THR A 696 17.42 -18.77 -38.50
N TYR A 697 17.39 -19.34 -39.71
CA TYR A 697 18.54 -20.00 -40.36
C TYR A 697 18.99 -19.36 -41.70
N LEU A 698 18.09 -18.74 -42.44
CA LEU A 698 18.26 -18.20 -43.80
C LEU A 698 17.98 -16.68 -43.89
N GLY A 699 17.67 -16.01 -42.77
CA GLY A 699 17.49 -14.56 -42.71
C GLY A 699 18.81 -13.74 -42.76
N ASP A 700 18.72 -12.45 -43.05
CA ASP A 700 19.87 -11.54 -43.06
C ASP A 700 20.29 -11.14 -41.62
N ILE A 701 21.50 -11.53 -41.22
CA ILE A 701 22.05 -11.33 -39.88
C ILE A 701 22.29 -9.84 -39.59
N ASP A 702 22.67 -9.04 -40.59
CA ASP A 702 22.99 -7.63 -40.38
C ASP A 702 21.75 -6.80 -40.06
N VAL A 703 20.64 -7.12 -40.74
CA VAL A 703 19.33 -6.51 -40.45
C VAL A 703 18.84 -6.90 -39.06
N GLU A 704 19.02 -8.16 -38.66
CA GLU A 704 18.60 -8.65 -37.36
C GLU A 704 19.41 -8.05 -36.21
N ILE A 705 20.74 -7.97 -36.36
CA ILE A 705 21.63 -7.30 -35.39
C ILE A 705 21.22 -5.84 -35.23
N ASN A 706 21.05 -5.09 -36.33
CA ASN A 706 20.68 -3.67 -36.25
C ASN A 706 19.31 -3.45 -35.59
N ASN A 707 18.33 -4.31 -35.88
CA ASN A 707 17.00 -4.25 -35.25
C ASN A 707 17.08 -4.56 -33.75
N LEU A 708 17.87 -5.56 -33.36
CA LEU A 708 18.03 -5.95 -31.97
C LEU A 708 18.86 -4.92 -31.19
N GLU A 709 19.89 -4.31 -31.79
CA GLU A 709 20.65 -3.19 -31.22
C GLU A 709 19.76 -1.99 -30.92
N LYS A 710 18.90 -1.59 -31.86
CA LYS A 710 17.90 -0.53 -31.62
C LYS A 710 16.91 -0.90 -30.51
N SER A 711 16.48 -2.16 -30.46
CA SER A 711 15.58 -2.66 -29.42
C SER A 711 16.23 -2.59 -28.04
N VAL A 712 17.50 -2.99 -27.94
CA VAL A 712 18.32 -2.91 -26.73
C VAL A 712 18.50 -1.45 -26.32
N GLU A 713 18.91 -0.56 -27.24
CA GLU A 713 19.10 0.86 -26.96
C GLU A 713 17.82 1.51 -26.41
N ASN A 714 16.67 1.23 -27.03
CA ASN A 714 15.37 1.69 -26.55
C ASN A 714 15.04 1.18 -25.15
N LYS A 715 15.32 -0.10 -24.85
CA LYS A 715 15.06 -0.67 -23.53
C LYS A 715 16.05 -0.18 -22.47
N VAL A 716 17.31 0.07 -22.82
CA VAL A 716 18.28 0.74 -21.93
C VAL A 716 17.76 2.11 -21.54
N ALA A 717 17.27 2.91 -22.50
CA ALA A 717 16.71 4.23 -22.22
C ALA A 717 15.45 4.18 -21.32
N GLN A 718 14.58 3.18 -21.52
CA GLN A 718 13.43 2.96 -20.63
C GLN A 718 13.86 2.54 -19.22
N LEU A 719 14.85 1.65 -19.10
CA LEU A 719 15.39 1.23 -17.82
C LEU A 719 16.01 2.41 -17.06
N SER A 720 16.79 3.26 -17.74
CA SER A 720 17.35 4.46 -17.10
C SER A 720 16.26 5.42 -16.60
N ALA A 721 15.17 5.57 -17.34
CA ALA A 721 14.03 6.39 -16.89
C ALA A 721 13.37 5.81 -15.63
N PHE A 722 13.22 4.49 -15.54
CA PHE A 722 12.72 3.84 -14.32
C PHE A 722 13.69 4.02 -13.13
N GLN A 723 15.00 3.89 -13.36
CA GLN A 723 16.02 4.09 -12.33
C GLN A 723 16.04 5.52 -11.79
N GLU A 724 15.94 6.52 -12.66
CA GLU A 724 15.84 7.92 -12.25
C GLU A 724 14.58 8.18 -11.41
N HIS A 725 13.45 7.59 -11.80
CA HIS A 725 12.19 7.72 -11.07
C HIS A 725 12.22 7.03 -9.70
N VAL A 726 12.84 5.86 -9.59
CA VAL A 726 13.09 5.18 -8.30
C VAL A 726 13.96 6.07 -7.41
N CYS A 727 15.05 6.63 -7.94
CA CYS A 727 15.94 7.50 -7.18
C CYS A 727 15.23 8.78 -6.69
N SER A 728 14.34 9.37 -7.50
CA SER A 728 13.57 10.55 -7.07
C SER A 728 12.61 10.20 -5.95
N LEU A 729 11.85 9.10 -6.07
CA LEU A 729 10.92 8.66 -5.03
C LEU A 729 11.64 8.33 -3.72
N GLU A 730 12.80 7.65 -3.77
CA GLU A 730 13.61 7.36 -2.58
C GLU A 730 14.13 8.62 -1.88
N LYS A 731 14.40 9.68 -2.66
CA LYS A 731 14.78 10.99 -2.11
C LYS A 731 13.59 11.65 -1.42
N ASP A 732 12.44 11.70 -2.07
CA ASP A 732 11.22 12.34 -1.52
C ASP A 732 10.75 11.63 -0.24
N ILE A 733 10.75 10.29 -0.22
CA ILE A 733 10.41 9.50 0.98
C ILE A 733 11.36 9.83 2.14
N ARG A 734 12.66 9.97 1.87
CA ARG A 734 13.66 10.29 2.89
C ARG A 734 13.46 11.70 3.44
N GLU A 735 13.29 12.70 2.59
CA GLU A 735 13.06 14.09 2.99
C GLU A 735 11.78 14.24 3.81
N ASN A 736 10.71 13.54 3.42
CA ASN A 736 9.45 13.51 4.17
C ASN A 736 9.62 12.86 5.56
N ARG A 737 10.42 11.78 5.68
CA ARG A 737 10.71 11.15 6.99
C ARG A 737 11.51 12.06 7.92
N GLU A 738 12.54 12.72 7.40
CA GLU A 738 13.34 13.69 8.16
C GLU A 738 12.47 14.86 8.66
N THR A 739 11.54 15.32 7.84
CA THR A 739 10.58 16.38 8.20
C THR A 739 9.62 15.93 9.30
N ILE A 740 9.10 14.70 9.23
CA ILE A 740 8.25 14.11 10.28
C ILE A 740 9.01 14.05 11.62
N ASP A 741 10.26 13.59 11.61
CA ASP A 741 11.08 13.49 12.82
C ASP A 741 11.32 14.88 13.44
N SER A 742 11.56 15.90 12.62
CA SER A 742 11.67 17.30 13.06
C SER A 742 10.37 17.80 13.69
N HIS A 743 9.20 17.53 13.09
CA HIS A 743 7.91 17.94 13.65
C HIS A 743 7.59 17.22 14.97
N TYR A 744 7.96 15.94 15.11
CA TYR A 744 7.82 15.22 16.38
C TYR A 744 8.71 15.77 17.50
N GLN A 745 9.90 16.28 17.18
CA GLN A 745 10.74 16.98 18.15
C GLN A 745 10.08 18.29 18.59
N HIS A 746 9.57 19.07 17.64
CA HIS A 746 8.90 20.34 17.94
C HIS A 746 7.63 20.15 18.79
N LEU A 747 6.84 19.11 18.53
CA LEU A 747 5.68 18.75 19.36
C LEU A 747 6.05 18.43 20.82
N LYS A 748 7.23 17.83 21.06
CA LYS A 748 7.70 17.57 22.42
C LYS A 748 8.06 18.86 23.15
N GLU A 749 8.69 19.80 22.45
CA GLU A 749 9.05 21.12 23.00
C GLU A 749 7.78 21.90 23.39
N ILE A 750 6.80 21.98 22.49
CA ILE A 750 5.52 22.65 22.75
C ILE A 750 4.81 22.05 23.97
N LYS A 751 4.80 20.72 24.12
CA LYS A 751 4.17 20.05 25.28
C LYS A 751 4.83 20.41 26.60
N ILE A 752 6.15 20.57 26.62
CA ILE A 752 6.89 20.98 27.82
C ILE A 752 6.52 22.42 28.20
N GLU A 753 6.47 23.33 27.23
CA GLU A 753 6.10 24.73 27.45
C GLU A 753 4.65 24.89 27.96
N VAL A 754 3.71 24.13 27.40
CA VAL A 754 2.31 24.14 27.87
C VAL A 754 2.20 23.69 29.33
N ILE A 755 2.97 22.67 29.74
CA ILE A 755 2.99 22.20 31.13
C ILE A 755 3.52 23.30 32.07
N ASN A 756 4.61 23.98 31.69
CA ASN A 756 5.21 25.05 32.48
C ASN A 756 4.25 26.25 32.67
N LEU A 757 3.60 26.70 31.59
CA LEU A 757 2.62 27.79 31.64
C LEU A 757 1.38 27.40 32.46
N THR A 758 0.97 26.13 32.41
CA THR A 758 -0.18 25.64 33.19
C THR A 758 0.13 25.63 34.69
N SER A 759 1.36 25.30 35.11
CA SER A 759 1.77 25.43 36.52
C SER A 759 1.83 26.90 36.98
N GLU A 760 2.28 27.82 36.13
CA GLU A 760 2.37 29.24 36.47
C GLU A 760 0.98 29.88 36.71
N ILE A 761 -0.03 29.50 35.92
CA ILE A 761 -1.42 29.91 36.15
C ILE A 761 -1.92 29.41 37.52
N LYS A 762 -1.62 28.15 37.86
CA LYS A 762 -2.07 27.54 39.11
C LYS A 762 -1.46 28.21 40.33
N ASP A 763 -0.17 28.54 40.29
CA ASP A 763 0.52 29.23 41.38
C ASP A 763 -0.05 30.66 41.60
N LEU A 764 -0.45 31.34 40.52
CA LEU A 764 -1.11 32.66 40.62
C LEU A 764 -2.54 32.56 41.20
N GLU A 765 -3.26 31.47 40.97
CA GLU A 765 -4.64 31.29 41.47
C GLU A 765 -4.71 31.10 43.00
N ASP A 766 -3.66 30.56 43.64
CA ASP A 766 -3.64 30.16 45.06
C ASP A 766 -3.32 31.30 46.08
N GLU A 767 -3.07 32.55 45.67
CA GLU A 767 -2.59 33.64 46.56
C GLU A 767 -3.65 34.48 47.34
N ASN A 768 -4.96 34.21 47.29
CA ASN A 768 -5.98 35.20 47.75
C ASN A 768 -6.92 34.74 48.88
N GLU A 769 -6.61 35.04 50.15
CA GLU A 769 -7.57 34.84 51.28
C GLU A 769 -7.61 35.91 52.39
N ASN A 770 -6.92 37.05 52.31
CA ASN A 770 -6.94 38.03 53.41
C ASN A 770 -7.05 39.49 52.92
N GLN A 771 -8.25 40.09 52.92
CA GLN A 771 -8.47 41.57 53.10
C GLN A 771 -9.95 42.08 53.03
N SER A 772 -10.97 41.35 53.51
CA SER A 772 -12.39 41.76 53.36
C SER A 772 -13.07 42.47 54.55
N LEU A 773 -12.35 42.86 55.62
CA LEU A 773 -13.00 43.27 56.89
C LEU A 773 -13.17 44.79 57.16
N ASN A 774 -12.66 45.70 56.32
CA ASN A 774 -12.63 47.15 56.65
C ASN A 774 -13.66 48.04 55.91
N ILE A 775 -14.41 47.52 54.93
CA ILE A 775 -15.32 48.36 54.10
C ILE A 775 -16.70 48.58 54.78
N SER A 776 -17.14 47.65 55.64
CA SER A 776 -18.50 47.65 56.19
C SER A 776 -18.82 48.76 57.21
N ILE A 777 -17.81 49.47 57.74
CA ILE A 777 -18.02 50.48 58.80
C ILE A 777 -18.23 51.89 58.23
N LEU A 778 -17.77 52.16 57.00
CA LEU A 778 -17.85 53.48 56.37
C LEU A 778 -19.16 53.70 55.59
N GLU A 779 -19.88 52.62 55.24
CA GLU A 779 -21.13 52.69 54.47
C GLU A 779 -22.35 53.16 55.29
N GLU A 780 -22.31 53.03 56.63
CA GLU A 780 -23.41 53.47 57.51
C GLU A 780 -23.45 55.00 57.71
N GLU A 781 -22.31 55.70 57.70
CA GLU A 781 -22.26 57.17 57.93
C GLU A 781 -22.69 58.00 56.69
N ALA A 782 -22.56 57.45 55.48
CA ALA A 782 -22.91 58.15 54.23
C ALA A 782 -24.44 58.28 53.99
N GLN A 783 -25.24 57.45 54.67
CA GLN A 783 -26.69 57.38 54.43
C GLN A 783 -27.47 58.48 55.18
N GLU A 784 -26.98 58.97 56.33
CA GLU A 784 -27.64 60.04 57.11
C GLU A 784 -27.60 61.41 56.43
N ILE A 785 -26.55 61.73 55.67
CA ILE A 785 -26.39 63.06 55.00
C ILE A 785 -27.35 63.22 53.80
N LYS A 786 -27.78 62.11 53.19
CA LYS A 786 -28.62 62.11 51.98
C LYS A 786 -30.07 62.53 52.21
N GLU A 787 -30.57 62.44 53.44
CA GLU A 787 -31.96 62.79 53.76
C GLU A 787 -32.16 64.30 53.96
N GLU A 788 -31.14 65.06 54.38
CA GLU A 788 -31.22 66.53 54.52
C GLU A 788 -31.23 67.27 53.16
N MET A 789 -30.63 66.71 52.10
CA MET A 789 -30.54 67.35 50.78
C MET A 789 -31.90 67.48 50.06
N LYS A 790 -32.87 66.60 50.37
CA LYS A 790 -34.17 66.57 49.67
C LYS A 790 -35.08 67.75 49.98
N GLU A 791 -34.99 68.36 51.16
CA GLU A 791 -35.85 69.50 51.52
C GLU A 791 -35.47 70.82 50.81
N ILE A 792 -34.22 70.94 50.33
CA ILE A 792 -33.73 72.14 49.65
C ILE A 792 -34.15 72.17 48.17
N GLU A 793 -34.30 71.01 47.54
CA GLU A 793 -34.59 70.85 46.11
C GLU A 793 -36.01 71.34 45.73
N GLU A 794 -37.00 71.14 46.61
CA GLU A 794 -38.40 71.54 46.40
C GLU A 794 -38.56 73.07 46.27
N LYS A 795 -37.68 73.86 46.91
CA LYS A 795 -37.69 75.34 46.85
C LYS A 795 -37.15 75.90 45.52
N MET A 796 -36.29 75.17 44.81
CA MET A 796 -35.68 75.62 43.56
C MET A 796 -36.65 75.59 42.36
N LYS A 797 -37.62 74.68 42.38
CA LYS A 797 -38.53 74.44 41.26
C LYS A 797 -39.44 75.62 40.94
N ILE A 798 -39.87 76.36 41.96
CA ILE A 798 -40.77 77.52 41.83
C ILE A 798 -40.08 78.70 41.11
N ARG A 799 -38.77 78.87 41.26
CA ARG A 799 -38.03 80.00 40.65
C ARG A 799 -37.77 79.82 39.15
N ARG A 800 -37.80 78.59 38.63
CA ARG A 800 -37.50 78.28 37.22
C ARG A 800 -38.62 78.72 36.26
N GLU A 801 -39.87 78.75 36.71
CA GLU A 801 -41.04 79.09 35.87
C GLU A 801 -41.13 80.61 35.54
N GLU A 802 -40.38 81.47 36.23
CA GLU A 802 -40.30 82.91 35.92
C GLU A 802 -39.31 83.22 34.78
N MET A 803 -38.32 82.35 34.53
CA MET A 803 -37.26 82.56 33.52
C MET A 803 -37.72 82.40 32.06
N ASP A 804 -38.72 81.53 31.82
CA ASP A 804 -39.13 81.14 30.46
C ASP A 804 -39.92 82.22 29.69
N LYS A 805 -40.36 83.30 30.34
CA LYS A 805 -41.18 84.37 29.69
C LYS A 805 -40.37 85.38 28.85
N LEU A 806 -39.04 85.34 28.85
CA LEU A 806 -38.17 86.38 28.25
C LEU A 806 -37.41 85.98 26.95
N SER A 807 -37.69 84.81 26.36
CA SER A 807 -36.89 84.22 25.26
C SER A 807 -37.10 84.82 23.85
N LYS A 808 -38.29 85.33 23.51
CA LYS A 808 -38.63 85.77 22.12
C LYS A 808 -37.95 87.07 21.59
N PRO A 809 -37.55 88.08 22.38
CA PRO A 809 -36.91 89.30 21.85
C PRO A 809 -35.43 89.18 21.44
N LYS A 810 -34.72 88.10 21.82
CA LYS A 810 -33.29 87.90 21.52
C LYS A 810 -33.00 87.67 20.03
N ILE A 811 -33.92 87.03 19.31
CA ILE A 811 -33.72 86.57 17.93
C ILE A 811 -33.83 87.70 16.89
N ASP A 812 -34.52 88.81 17.22
CA ASP A 812 -34.72 89.95 16.30
C ASP A 812 -33.53 90.93 16.23
N ALA A 813 -32.51 90.79 17.08
CA ALA A 813 -31.36 91.71 17.13
C ALA A 813 -30.24 91.34 16.14
N GLU A 814 -30.10 90.06 15.77
CA GLU A 814 -29.06 89.59 14.83
C GLU A 814 -29.39 89.90 13.36
N GLN A 815 -30.67 90.05 12.99
CA GLN A 815 -31.11 90.34 11.61
C GLN A 815 -30.77 91.75 11.10
N ARG A 816 -30.35 92.69 11.96
CA ARG A 816 -30.06 94.09 11.56
C ARG A 816 -28.61 94.34 11.11
N HIS A 817 -27.69 93.40 11.31
CA HIS A 817 -26.31 93.55 10.82
C HIS A 817 -26.21 93.46 9.28
N GLU A 818 -27.12 92.71 8.64
CA GLU A 818 -27.12 92.51 7.18
C GLU A 818 -27.65 93.72 6.38
N GLU A 819 -28.46 94.59 6.98
CA GLU A 819 -29.08 95.75 6.31
C GLU A 819 -28.08 96.88 5.97
N LEU A 820 -26.91 96.94 6.62
CA LEU A 820 -25.91 97.99 6.35
C LEU A 820 -25.02 97.72 5.13
N LYS A 821 -25.04 96.50 4.57
CA LYS A 821 -24.53 96.21 3.22
C LYS A 821 -25.42 96.82 2.12
N LEU A 822 -26.70 97.03 2.42
CA LEU A 822 -27.75 97.44 1.49
C LEU A 822 -27.70 98.93 1.06
N LYS A 823 -26.82 99.75 1.64
CA LYS A 823 -26.65 101.15 1.23
C LYS A 823 -25.64 101.34 0.09
N TYR A 824 -24.82 100.33 -0.22
CA TYR A 824 -24.05 100.27 -1.46
C TYR A 824 -24.96 100.03 -2.68
N SER A 825 -26.08 99.31 -2.51
CA SER A 825 -26.97 98.94 -3.62
C SER A 825 -27.85 100.08 -4.17
N GLN A 826 -28.00 101.20 -3.46
CA GLN A 826 -28.94 102.25 -3.87
C GLN A 826 -28.43 103.16 -5.00
N ILE A 827 -27.12 103.19 -5.29
CA ILE A 827 -26.58 103.92 -6.46
C ILE A 827 -26.69 103.08 -7.76
N LYS A 828 -26.90 101.76 -7.65
CA LYS A 828 -27.05 100.82 -8.79
C LYS A 828 -28.49 100.75 -9.34
N GLU A 829 -29.51 100.97 -8.50
CA GLU A 829 -30.93 100.79 -8.87
C GLU A 829 -31.44 101.72 -9.99
N LEU A 830 -30.86 102.91 -10.17
CA LEU A 830 -31.32 103.86 -11.20
C LEU A 830 -30.85 103.54 -12.63
N VAL A 831 -29.82 102.70 -12.81
CA VAL A 831 -29.38 102.19 -14.13
C VAL A 831 -30.19 100.96 -14.59
N ASP A 832 -30.91 100.33 -13.66
CA ASP A 832 -31.52 99.01 -13.88
C ASP A 832 -32.98 99.09 -14.38
N SER A 833 -33.68 100.20 -14.15
CA SER A 833 -35.10 100.37 -14.52
C SER A 833 -35.34 100.43 -16.05
N ILE A 834 -34.52 101.17 -16.81
CA ILE A 834 -34.68 101.30 -18.28
C ILE A 834 -34.28 100.01 -19.04
N ARG A 835 -33.52 99.11 -18.40
CA ARG A 835 -33.13 97.81 -18.95
C ARG A 835 -34.30 96.79 -18.97
N GLY A 836 -35.31 96.96 -18.11
CA GLY A 836 -36.41 96.00 -17.96
C GLY A 836 -37.36 95.92 -19.16
N GLU A 837 -37.73 97.06 -19.75
CA GLU A 837 -38.75 97.11 -20.81
C GLU A 837 -38.26 96.53 -22.15
N ARG A 838 -36.97 96.67 -22.49
CA ARG A 838 -36.37 96.06 -23.69
C ARG A 838 -36.46 94.53 -23.65
N ASN A 839 -36.22 93.95 -22.48
CA ASN A 839 -36.07 92.51 -22.34
C ASN A 839 -37.42 91.77 -22.50
N GLN A 840 -38.53 92.41 -22.11
CA GLN A 840 -39.87 91.81 -22.22
C GLN A 840 -40.29 91.57 -23.68
N ALA A 841 -40.04 92.53 -24.57
CA ALA A 841 -40.42 92.40 -25.99
C ALA A 841 -39.52 91.43 -26.77
N ALA A 842 -38.29 91.19 -26.32
CA ALA A 842 -37.39 90.20 -26.91
C ALA A 842 -37.89 88.77 -26.68
N LEU A 843 -38.45 88.52 -25.49
CA LEU A 843 -38.86 87.20 -25.04
C LEU A 843 -40.04 86.64 -25.85
N GLU A 844 -40.98 87.48 -26.26
CA GLU A 844 -42.18 87.04 -26.98
C GLU A 844 -41.87 86.57 -28.43
N VAL A 845 -40.88 87.18 -29.09
CA VAL A 845 -40.40 86.77 -30.42
C VAL A 845 -39.74 85.41 -30.37
N ASP A 846 -38.85 85.22 -29.39
CA ASP A 846 -38.12 83.99 -29.21
C ASP A 846 -39.06 82.81 -28.93
N ASN A 847 -40.10 83.04 -28.10
CA ASN A 847 -41.09 82.01 -27.77
C ASN A 847 -41.85 81.47 -29.01
N GLN A 848 -42.29 82.34 -29.92
CA GLN A 848 -43.03 81.89 -31.11
C GLN A 848 -42.10 81.24 -32.16
N HIS A 849 -40.84 81.68 -32.25
CA HIS A 849 -39.84 81.04 -33.11
C HIS A 849 -39.58 79.60 -32.68
N GLN A 850 -39.38 79.40 -31.37
CA GLN A 850 -39.12 78.09 -30.79
C GLN A 850 -40.30 77.12 -31.02
N ALA A 851 -41.54 77.60 -30.96
CA ALA A 851 -42.72 76.75 -31.21
C ALA A 851 -42.79 76.19 -32.64
N MET A 852 -42.41 76.98 -33.65
CA MET A 852 -42.38 76.53 -35.06
C MET A 852 -41.25 75.52 -35.30
N LEU A 853 -40.03 75.82 -34.86
CA LEU A 853 -38.89 74.90 -34.94
C LEU A 853 -39.19 73.57 -34.24
N HIS A 854 -39.90 73.60 -33.12
CA HIS A 854 -40.28 72.40 -32.40
C HIS A 854 -41.18 71.47 -33.24
N SER A 855 -42.18 72.02 -33.94
CA SER A 855 -43.04 71.22 -34.82
C SER A 855 -42.30 70.64 -36.03
N GLU A 856 -41.35 71.36 -36.61
CA GLU A 856 -40.51 70.90 -37.74
C GLU A 856 -39.56 69.77 -37.35
N ASN A 857 -38.88 69.92 -36.22
CA ASN A 857 -38.01 68.89 -35.69
C ASN A 857 -38.81 67.62 -35.35
N ARG A 858 -40.01 67.75 -34.77
CA ARG A 858 -40.84 66.59 -34.38
C ARG A 858 -41.30 65.74 -35.58
N LEU A 859 -41.60 66.36 -36.72
CA LEU A 859 -41.93 65.64 -37.95
C LEU A 859 -40.70 64.93 -38.52
N LYS A 860 -39.56 65.63 -38.55
CA LYS A 860 -38.30 65.08 -39.05
C LYS A 860 -37.85 63.87 -38.22
N GLU A 861 -37.88 63.97 -36.90
CA GLU A 861 -37.56 62.88 -35.97
C GLU A 861 -38.46 61.65 -36.19
N HIS A 862 -39.76 61.84 -36.43
CA HIS A 862 -40.69 60.73 -36.70
C HIS A 862 -40.38 60.00 -38.01
N LEU A 863 -40.03 60.75 -39.07
CA LEU A 863 -39.64 60.18 -40.37
C LEU A 863 -38.32 59.40 -40.27
N ASP A 864 -37.32 59.97 -39.62
CA ASP A 864 -36.02 59.32 -39.41
C ASP A 864 -36.19 58.04 -38.57
N SER A 865 -37.04 58.08 -37.53
CA SER A 865 -37.38 56.90 -36.72
C SER A 865 -38.07 55.80 -37.52
N LEU A 866 -38.98 56.16 -38.44
CA LEU A 866 -39.69 55.19 -39.26
C LEU A 866 -38.75 54.53 -40.29
N GLN A 867 -37.85 55.30 -40.89
CA GLN A 867 -36.84 54.81 -41.82
C GLN A 867 -35.90 53.82 -41.13
N ALA A 868 -35.45 54.15 -39.90
CA ALA A 868 -34.63 53.23 -39.09
C ALA A 868 -35.34 51.88 -38.85
N LYS A 869 -36.64 51.88 -38.57
CA LYS A 869 -37.42 50.63 -38.39
C LYS A 869 -37.52 49.81 -39.68
N LYS A 870 -37.64 50.45 -40.85
CA LYS A 870 -37.67 49.75 -42.15
C LYS A 870 -36.31 49.10 -42.46
N GLU A 871 -35.21 49.75 -42.11
CA GLU A 871 -33.86 49.19 -42.24
C GLU A 871 -33.60 48.04 -41.25
N GLU A 872 -34.13 48.14 -40.03
CA GLU A 872 -34.08 47.07 -39.02
C GLU A 872 -34.81 45.79 -39.46
N LEU A 873 -35.98 45.93 -40.09
CA LEU A 873 -36.72 44.80 -40.67
C LEU A 873 -35.88 44.06 -41.74
N ALA A 874 -35.25 44.81 -42.65
CA ALA A 874 -34.43 44.24 -43.72
C ALA A 874 -33.13 43.58 -43.21
N MET A 875 -32.64 43.97 -42.02
CA MET A 875 -31.56 43.25 -41.33
C MET A 875 -32.07 41.92 -40.75
N LYS A 876 -33.22 41.95 -40.07
CA LYS A 876 -33.82 40.77 -39.44
C LYS A 876 -34.24 39.69 -40.44
N GLU A 877 -34.71 40.06 -41.63
CA GLU A 877 -34.99 39.10 -42.72
C GLU A 877 -33.73 38.36 -43.20
N ARG A 878 -32.58 39.06 -43.30
CA ARG A 878 -31.29 38.42 -43.63
C ARG A 878 -30.79 37.51 -42.50
N ASP A 879 -31.05 37.87 -41.25
CA ASP A 879 -30.71 37.02 -40.11
C ASP A 879 -31.55 35.74 -40.10
N LEU A 880 -32.83 35.80 -40.45
CA LEU A 880 -33.70 34.62 -40.58
C LEU A 880 -33.17 33.63 -41.63
N GLU A 881 -32.71 34.11 -42.79
CA GLU A 881 -32.09 33.26 -43.82
C GLU A 881 -30.85 32.53 -43.29
N ARG A 882 -30.00 33.25 -42.53
CA ARG A 882 -28.78 32.69 -41.92
C ARG A 882 -29.10 31.65 -40.85
N GLU A 883 -30.07 31.94 -39.98
CA GLU A 883 -30.51 31.03 -38.91
C GLU A 883 -31.17 29.77 -39.47
N THR A 884 -31.96 29.91 -40.54
CA THR A 884 -32.58 28.76 -41.23
C THR A 884 -31.54 27.84 -41.88
N ALA A 885 -30.47 28.41 -42.45
CA ALA A 885 -29.36 27.62 -43.00
C ALA A 885 -28.59 26.88 -41.91
N HIS A 886 -28.36 27.51 -40.74
CA HIS A 886 -27.72 26.86 -39.59
C HIS A 886 -28.58 25.75 -38.99
N ALA A 887 -29.90 25.96 -38.89
CA ALA A 887 -30.82 24.93 -38.38
C ALA A 887 -30.82 23.67 -39.26
N LYS A 888 -30.83 23.83 -40.60
CA LYS A 888 -30.73 22.71 -41.56
C LYS A 888 -29.41 21.94 -41.50
N TYR A 889 -28.31 22.60 -41.11
CA TYR A 889 -27.03 21.95 -40.93
C TYR A 889 -27.01 21.04 -39.69
N ILE A 890 -27.68 21.45 -38.61
CA ILE A 890 -27.75 20.70 -37.35
C ILE A 890 -28.78 19.58 -37.43
N CYS A 891 -29.95 19.85 -38.02
CA CYS A 891 -31.02 18.89 -38.21
C CYS A 891 -31.62 19.07 -39.61
N PRO A 892 -31.37 18.13 -40.56
CA PRO A 892 -31.77 18.29 -41.96
C PRO A 892 -33.30 18.44 -42.16
N ASP A 893 -34.09 17.79 -41.31
CA ASP A 893 -35.54 17.75 -41.41
C ASP A 893 -36.21 18.87 -40.60
N ARG A 894 -37.11 19.63 -41.24
CA ARG A 894 -37.89 20.68 -40.55
C ARG A 894 -38.87 20.04 -39.58
N LYS A 895 -38.67 20.27 -38.28
CA LYS A 895 -39.61 19.89 -37.22
C LYS A 895 -40.51 21.06 -36.82
N GLU A 896 -41.80 20.80 -36.65
CA GLU A 896 -42.72 21.75 -36.02
C GLU A 896 -42.53 21.71 -34.50
N VAL A 897 -41.96 22.79 -33.94
CA VAL A 897 -41.67 22.89 -32.51
C VAL A 897 -42.79 23.66 -31.82
N ILE A 898 -43.56 22.97 -30.97
CA ILE A 898 -44.69 23.54 -30.22
C ILE A 898 -44.22 24.42 -29.05
N GLN A 899 -43.00 24.17 -28.54
CA GLN A 899 -42.44 24.85 -27.39
C GLN A 899 -41.57 26.05 -27.78
N THR A 900 -41.64 27.14 -27.00
CA THR A 900 -40.88 28.37 -27.26
C THR A 900 -39.38 28.17 -26.99
N ALA A 901 -38.53 28.84 -27.77
CA ALA A 901 -37.07 28.83 -27.61
C ALA A 901 -36.60 29.16 -26.17
N SER A 902 -37.33 29.98 -25.40
CA SER A 902 -36.99 30.26 -23.99
C SER A 902 -37.19 29.06 -23.07
N VAL A 903 -38.22 28.25 -23.29
CA VAL A 903 -38.54 27.05 -22.48
C VAL A 903 -37.51 25.96 -22.75
N LEU A 904 -37.22 25.69 -24.03
CA LEU A 904 -36.19 24.75 -24.44
C LEU A 904 -34.80 25.19 -23.95
N ASN A 905 -34.50 26.49 -23.92
CA ASN A 905 -33.20 26.96 -23.44
C ASN A 905 -33.06 26.75 -21.93
N ARG A 906 -34.15 26.95 -21.18
CA ARG A 906 -34.19 26.65 -19.76
C ARG A 906 -34.02 25.16 -19.51
N GLU A 907 -34.71 24.30 -20.25
CA GLU A 907 -34.56 22.84 -20.13
C GLU A 907 -33.16 22.36 -20.50
N ILE A 908 -32.58 22.87 -21.59
CA ILE A 908 -31.18 22.60 -21.97
C ILE A 908 -30.21 23.09 -20.89
N THR A 909 -30.44 24.27 -20.31
CA THR A 909 -29.59 24.80 -19.24
C THR A 909 -29.68 23.96 -17.97
N LEU A 910 -30.89 23.55 -17.58
CA LEU A 910 -31.11 22.67 -16.44
C LEU A 910 -30.52 21.27 -16.67
N LEU A 911 -30.65 20.71 -17.87
CA LEU A 911 -30.01 19.43 -18.24
C LEU A 911 -28.49 19.54 -18.32
N ARG A 912 -27.94 20.66 -18.81
CA ARG A 912 -26.50 20.94 -18.79
C ARG A 912 -26.00 21.07 -17.36
N GLN A 913 -26.71 21.78 -16.50
CA GLN A 913 -26.39 21.89 -15.08
C GLN A 913 -26.46 20.54 -14.38
N ARG A 914 -27.48 19.72 -14.68
CA ARG A 914 -27.60 18.35 -14.15
C ARG A 914 -26.46 17.45 -14.62
N ILE A 915 -26.10 17.49 -15.91
CA ILE A 915 -24.96 16.74 -16.44
C ILE A 915 -23.64 17.27 -15.86
N GLN A 916 -23.51 18.58 -15.64
CA GLN A 916 -22.34 19.17 -14.99
C GLN A 916 -22.25 18.79 -13.52
N SER A 917 -23.35 18.82 -12.77
CA SER A 917 -23.38 18.37 -11.37
C SER A 917 -23.07 16.89 -11.27
N GLU A 918 -23.64 16.05 -12.15
CA GLU A 918 -23.35 14.62 -12.18
C GLU A 918 -21.91 14.30 -12.65
N ASN A 919 -21.30 15.12 -13.53
CA ASN A 919 -19.87 15.03 -13.88
C ASN A 919 -18.93 15.62 -12.80
N TYR A 920 -19.45 16.40 -11.86
CA TYR A 920 -18.67 16.93 -10.73
C TYR A 920 -18.67 15.95 -9.56
N THR A 921 -19.78 15.23 -9.35
CA THR A 921 -19.85 14.10 -8.40
C THR A 921 -19.21 12.82 -8.93
N HIS A 922 -19.29 12.54 -10.23
CA HIS A 922 -18.64 11.39 -10.86
C HIS A 922 -17.74 11.83 -12.00
N LYS A 923 -16.53 11.28 -12.05
CA LYS A 923 -15.46 11.70 -12.97
C LYS A 923 -15.82 11.43 -14.45
N SER A 924 -14.96 11.84 -15.40
CA SER A 924 -15.21 11.76 -16.85
C SER A 924 -15.61 10.35 -17.34
N ARG A 925 -16.26 10.24 -18.50
CA ARG A 925 -16.68 8.93 -19.09
C ARG A 925 -15.53 7.91 -19.16
N GLU A 926 -14.34 8.37 -19.55
CA GLU A 926 -13.14 7.55 -19.64
C GLU A 926 -12.69 7.06 -18.27
N GLU A 927 -12.83 7.91 -17.27
CA GLU A 927 -12.50 7.61 -15.89
C GLU A 927 -13.52 6.67 -15.23
N ILE A 928 -14.82 6.76 -15.56
CA ILE A 928 -15.84 5.79 -15.11
C ILE A 928 -15.57 4.41 -15.72
N MET A 929 -15.22 4.33 -17.02
CA MET A 929 -14.82 3.06 -17.64
C MET A 929 -13.52 2.52 -17.02
N ARG A 930 -12.55 3.39 -16.70
CA ARG A 930 -11.33 3.01 -15.99
C ARG A 930 -11.64 2.46 -14.60
N GLN A 931 -12.49 3.15 -13.82
CA GLN A 931 -12.91 2.70 -12.49
C GLN A 931 -13.64 1.36 -12.53
N TYR A 932 -14.52 1.15 -13.52
CA TYR A 932 -15.18 -0.13 -13.73
C TYR A 932 -14.17 -1.25 -14.02
N GLN A 933 -13.20 -0.97 -14.91
CA GLN A 933 -12.15 -1.92 -15.27
C GLN A 933 -11.25 -2.24 -14.06
N GLU A 934 -10.84 -1.23 -13.29
CA GLU A 934 -10.07 -1.40 -12.05
C GLU A 934 -10.84 -2.20 -11.00
N ALA A 935 -12.13 -1.92 -10.80
CA ALA A 935 -12.98 -2.67 -9.86
C ALA A 935 -13.13 -4.14 -10.29
N LYS A 936 -13.28 -4.39 -11.59
CA LYS A 936 -13.34 -5.73 -12.16
C LYS A 936 -12.04 -6.50 -12.00
N GLU A 937 -10.89 -5.87 -12.26
CA GLU A 937 -9.57 -6.48 -12.07
C GLU A 937 -9.33 -6.81 -10.60
N ARG A 938 -9.62 -5.87 -9.68
CA ARG A 938 -9.54 -6.12 -8.24
C ARG A 938 -10.44 -7.25 -7.78
N TYR A 939 -11.67 -7.33 -8.31
CA TYR A 939 -12.59 -8.43 -8.03
C TYR A 939 -12.00 -9.77 -8.49
N MET A 940 -11.47 -9.85 -9.71
CA MET A 940 -10.86 -11.08 -10.24
C MET A 940 -9.64 -11.52 -9.41
N ASP A 941 -8.79 -10.58 -9.02
CA ASP A 941 -7.62 -10.86 -8.20
C ASP A 941 -8.01 -11.36 -6.80
N LEU A 942 -8.98 -10.71 -6.16
CA LEU A 942 -9.45 -11.10 -4.83
C LEU A 942 -10.19 -12.44 -4.86
N ASP A 943 -11.01 -12.70 -5.88
CA ASP A 943 -11.71 -13.98 -6.07
C ASP A 943 -10.71 -15.13 -6.28
N ASN A 944 -9.66 -14.90 -7.07
CA ASN A 944 -8.57 -15.85 -7.21
C ASN A 944 -7.84 -16.12 -5.89
N LYS A 945 -7.56 -15.07 -5.09
CA LYS A 945 -6.97 -15.21 -3.74
C LYS A 945 -7.87 -16.02 -2.81
N VAL A 946 -9.17 -15.73 -2.76
CA VAL A 946 -10.16 -16.48 -1.95
C VAL A 946 -10.22 -17.95 -2.37
N LYS A 947 -10.28 -18.24 -3.68
CA LYS A 947 -10.25 -19.61 -4.21
C LYS A 947 -9.00 -20.36 -3.77
N ASN A 948 -7.84 -19.71 -3.77
CA ASN A 948 -6.58 -20.30 -3.35
C ASN A 948 -6.53 -20.54 -1.84
N LEU A 949 -7.00 -19.59 -1.02
CA LEU A 949 -7.12 -19.75 0.43
C LEU A 949 -8.07 -20.89 0.80
N LYS A 950 -9.21 -21.03 0.12
CA LYS A 950 -10.14 -22.16 0.30
C LYS A 950 -9.47 -23.51 0.03
N LYS A 951 -8.67 -23.61 -1.05
CA LYS A 951 -7.88 -24.82 -1.34
C LYS A 951 -6.85 -25.11 -0.25
N LEU A 952 -6.19 -24.07 0.28
CA LEU A 952 -5.23 -24.20 1.37
C LEU A 952 -5.89 -24.72 2.65
N ILE A 953 -7.04 -24.17 3.04
CA ILE A 953 -7.80 -24.63 4.22
C ILE A 953 -8.18 -26.11 4.09
N LYS A 954 -8.70 -26.51 2.93
CA LYS A 954 -9.02 -27.92 2.67
C LYS A 954 -7.80 -28.84 2.83
N THR A 955 -6.65 -28.41 2.32
CA THR A 955 -5.39 -29.14 2.48
C THR A 955 -4.95 -29.20 3.95
N MET A 956 -5.09 -28.10 4.70
CA MET A 956 -4.80 -28.05 6.14
C MET A 956 -5.74 -28.96 6.95
N GLU A 957 -7.01 -29.09 6.57
CA GLU A 957 -7.96 -30.02 7.19
C GLU A 957 -7.54 -31.48 7.01
N GLU A 958 -7.17 -31.85 5.79
CA GLU A 958 -6.69 -33.20 5.48
C GLU A 958 -5.42 -33.54 6.27
N ILE A 959 -4.44 -32.63 6.29
CA ILE A 959 -3.19 -32.79 7.06
C ILE A 959 -3.47 -32.85 8.57
N SER A 960 -4.34 -31.97 9.07
CA SER A 960 -4.70 -31.91 10.50
C SER A 960 -5.34 -33.22 10.96
N LYS A 961 -6.28 -33.76 10.18
CA LYS A 961 -6.89 -35.06 10.44
C LYS A 961 -5.86 -36.18 10.48
N GLN A 962 -4.97 -36.25 9.48
CA GLN A 962 -3.91 -37.26 9.42
C GLN A 962 -2.96 -37.17 10.62
N ARG A 963 -2.53 -35.96 11.01
CA ARG A 963 -1.65 -35.74 12.17
C ARG A 963 -2.32 -36.12 13.48
N TYR A 964 -3.61 -35.80 13.64
CA TYR A 964 -4.36 -36.19 14.84
C TYR A 964 -4.52 -37.70 14.96
N GLU A 965 -4.84 -38.39 13.86
CA GLU A 965 -4.90 -39.86 13.84
C GLU A 965 -3.53 -40.48 14.15
N ALA A 966 -2.43 -39.91 13.61
CA ALA A 966 -1.08 -40.34 13.92
C ALA A 966 -0.72 -40.15 15.40
N PHE A 967 -1.08 -39.01 15.98
CA PHE A 967 -0.92 -38.72 17.40
C PHE A 967 -1.66 -39.75 18.27
N GLN A 968 -2.93 -40.03 17.98
CA GLN A 968 -3.71 -41.01 18.73
C GLN A 968 -3.11 -42.43 18.63
N LYS A 969 -2.70 -42.84 17.42
CA LYS A 969 -2.06 -44.15 17.19
C LYS A 969 -0.74 -44.25 17.95
N ARG A 970 0.13 -43.23 17.84
CA ARG A 970 1.44 -43.22 18.51
C ARG A 970 1.29 -43.19 20.03
N ARG A 971 0.37 -42.39 20.56
CA ARG A 971 0.04 -42.34 22.00
C ARG A 971 -0.37 -43.72 22.53
N ARG A 972 -1.27 -44.41 21.82
CA ARG A 972 -1.72 -45.76 22.21
C ARG A 972 -0.58 -46.79 22.17
N ILE A 973 0.24 -46.78 21.12
CA ILE A 973 1.38 -47.71 20.98
C ILE A 973 2.40 -47.49 22.09
N LEU A 974 2.78 -46.23 22.34
CA LEU A 974 3.78 -45.87 23.36
C LEU A 974 3.31 -46.21 24.76
N SER A 975 2.02 -46.02 25.08
CA SER A 975 1.49 -46.41 26.39
C SER A 975 1.43 -47.93 26.57
N LEU A 976 1.14 -48.69 25.51
CA LEU A 976 1.20 -50.15 25.56
C LEU A 976 2.65 -50.64 25.72
N GLN A 977 3.59 -50.06 24.98
CA GLN A 977 5.02 -50.34 25.14
C GLN A 977 5.51 -50.00 26.55
N GLY A 978 5.09 -48.86 27.10
CA GLY A 978 5.41 -48.47 28.47
C GLY A 978 4.95 -49.49 29.50
N LYS A 979 3.73 -50.02 29.37
CA LYS A 979 3.25 -51.11 30.23
C LYS A 979 4.12 -52.37 30.11
N LEU A 980 4.36 -52.83 28.89
CA LEU A 980 5.15 -54.05 28.64
C LEU A 980 6.59 -53.93 29.13
N TYR A 981 7.23 -52.77 28.93
CA TYR A 981 8.59 -52.53 29.41
C TYR A 981 8.64 -52.40 30.93
N PHE A 982 7.63 -51.77 31.55
CA PHE A 982 7.54 -51.68 33.01
C PHE A 982 7.43 -53.07 33.63
N ASP A 983 6.55 -53.93 33.10
CA ASP A 983 6.39 -55.32 33.56
C ASP A 983 7.69 -56.12 33.37
N SER A 984 8.33 -55.99 32.21
CA SER A 984 9.61 -56.64 31.91
C SER A 984 10.71 -56.20 32.88
N LEU A 985 10.76 -54.92 33.24
CA LEU A 985 11.74 -54.33 34.13
C LEU A 985 11.57 -54.80 35.59
N LEU A 986 10.35 -55.07 36.04
CA LEU A 986 10.07 -55.58 37.39
C LEU A 986 10.29 -57.09 37.53
N SER A 987 10.10 -57.86 36.45
CA SER A 987 10.18 -59.33 36.46
C SER A 987 11.44 -59.94 37.10
N PRO A 988 12.68 -59.41 36.92
CA PRO A 988 13.89 -60.01 37.46
C PRO A 988 14.11 -59.73 38.96
N TRP A 989 13.28 -58.89 39.57
CA TRP A 989 13.43 -58.38 40.93
C TRP A 989 12.35 -58.87 41.89
N SER A 990 11.43 -59.73 41.42
CA SER A 990 10.27 -60.21 42.19
C SER A 990 9.37 -59.09 42.73
N PHE A 991 9.40 -57.92 42.09
CA PHE A 991 8.51 -56.81 42.39
C PHE A 991 7.19 -56.94 41.65
N HIS A 992 6.13 -56.45 42.27
CA HIS A 992 4.79 -56.48 41.71
C HIS A 992 4.32 -55.03 41.56
N GLY A 993 3.93 -54.64 40.35
CA GLY A 993 3.50 -53.29 40.07
C GLY A 993 2.73 -53.21 38.77
N ASP A 994 2.02 -52.10 38.59
CA ASP A 994 1.29 -51.79 37.36
C ASP A 994 1.43 -50.29 37.06
N ILE A 995 1.44 -49.95 35.77
CA ILE A 995 1.47 -48.57 35.27
C ILE A 995 0.20 -48.29 34.48
N HIS A 996 -0.61 -47.35 34.98
CA HIS A 996 -1.89 -47.01 34.39
C HIS A 996 -1.82 -45.65 33.69
N PHE A 997 -2.11 -45.64 32.39
CA PHE A 997 -2.20 -44.42 31.58
C PHE A 997 -3.67 -44.05 31.39
N ASP A 998 -4.10 -42.95 31.99
CA ASP A 998 -5.40 -42.32 31.74
C ASP A 998 -5.23 -41.15 30.77
N HIS A 999 -5.54 -41.42 29.51
CA HIS A 999 -5.44 -40.42 28.44
C HIS A 999 -6.56 -39.39 28.43
N HIS A 1000 -7.67 -39.65 29.13
CA HIS A 1000 -8.82 -38.75 29.19
C HIS A 1000 -8.59 -37.68 30.25
N ASN A 1001 -8.15 -38.09 31.44
CA ASN A 1001 -7.83 -37.19 32.55
C ASN A 1001 -6.38 -36.70 32.55
N GLU A 1002 -5.58 -37.05 31.52
CA GLU A 1002 -4.15 -36.74 31.41
C GLU A 1002 -3.35 -37.11 32.68
N ALA A 1003 -3.58 -38.32 33.20
CA ALA A 1003 -2.98 -38.81 34.43
C ALA A 1003 -2.23 -40.13 34.21
N LEU A 1004 -1.09 -40.30 34.89
CA LEU A 1004 -0.28 -41.51 34.88
C LEU A 1004 -0.01 -41.94 36.32
N SER A 1005 -0.64 -43.04 36.74
CA SER A 1005 -0.47 -43.61 38.07
C SER A 1005 0.41 -44.86 38.02
N ILE A 1006 1.25 -45.02 39.04
CA ILE A 1006 2.19 -46.14 39.16
C ILE A 1006 1.96 -46.78 40.52
N VAL A 1007 1.66 -48.08 40.50
CA VAL A 1007 1.51 -48.89 41.69
C VAL A 1007 2.74 -49.78 41.81
N PHE A 1008 3.42 -49.72 42.96
CA PHE A 1008 4.64 -50.49 43.22
C PHE A 1008 4.58 -51.16 44.60
N HIS A 1009 4.75 -52.49 44.60
CA HIS A 1009 4.81 -53.31 45.80
C HIS A 1009 6.11 -54.15 45.79
N PRO A 1010 7.01 -53.95 46.78
CA PRO A 1010 8.18 -54.81 46.93
C PRO A 1010 7.76 -56.22 47.38
N GLY A 1011 8.33 -57.27 46.77
CA GLY A 1011 8.02 -58.66 47.10
C GLY A 1011 8.39 -59.05 48.53
N GLN A 1012 7.61 -59.95 49.14
CA GLN A 1012 7.62 -60.31 50.57
C GLN A 1012 8.94 -60.87 51.17
N CYS A 1013 10.04 -60.97 50.42
CA CYS A 1013 11.23 -61.69 50.87
C CYS A 1013 12.46 -60.84 51.24
N THR A 1014 12.41 -59.50 51.35
CA THR A 1014 13.63 -58.75 51.71
C THR A 1014 13.52 -57.61 52.72
N PHE A 1015 12.35 -57.15 53.17
CA PHE A 1015 12.33 -55.97 54.06
C PHE A 1015 11.29 -56.06 55.18
N THR A 1016 11.73 -56.48 56.36
CA THR A 1016 11.06 -56.19 57.62
C THR A 1016 11.48 -54.81 58.13
N ASN A 1017 10.48 -53.97 58.38
CA ASN A 1017 10.50 -52.73 59.17
C ASN A 1017 10.94 -51.42 58.49
N SER A 1018 9.98 -50.49 58.44
CA SER A 1018 10.17 -49.03 58.52
C SER A 1018 10.84 -48.32 57.34
N HIS A 1019 10.23 -48.34 56.15
CA HIS A 1019 10.62 -47.44 55.05
C HIS A 1019 9.71 -46.21 54.99
N SER A 1020 10.31 -45.02 55.07
CA SER A 1020 9.66 -43.73 54.93
C SER A 1020 8.93 -43.64 53.58
N LEU A 1021 7.72 -43.06 53.54
CA LEU A 1021 6.95 -42.87 52.30
C LEU A 1021 7.74 -42.18 51.15
N PRO A 1022 8.61 -41.17 51.40
CA PRO A 1022 9.34 -40.46 50.35
C PRO A 1022 10.22 -41.38 49.47
N ASP A 1023 10.94 -42.32 50.07
CA ASP A 1023 11.88 -43.19 49.34
C ASP A 1023 11.16 -44.11 48.35
N ARG A 1024 9.92 -44.52 48.67
CA ARG A 1024 9.09 -45.34 47.77
C ARG A 1024 8.57 -44.57 46.57
N TYR A 1025 8.18 -43.30 46.74
CA TYR A 1025 7.76 -42.44 45.63
C TYR A 1025 8.93 -42.08 44.71
N ASN A 1026 10.10 -41.77 45.29
CA ASN A 1026 11.30 -41.50 44.50
C ASN A 1026 11.71 -42.71 43.66
N PHE A 1027 11.59 -43.92 44.24
CA PHE A 1027 11.89 -45.16 43.52
C PHE A 1027 10.86 -45.49 42.44
N SER A 1028 9.56 -45.22 42.64
CA SER A 1028 8.55 -45.43 41.59
C SER A 1028 8.75 -44.48 40.39
N ASN A 1029 9.12 -43.23 40.64
CA ASN A 1029 9.47 -42.28 39.58
C ASN A 1029 10.77 -42.67 38.86
N PHE A 1030 11.73 -43.29 39.56
CA PHE A 1030 12.91 -43.88 38.92
C PHE A 1030 12.56 -45.04 37.99
N LEU A 1031 11.65 -45.93 38.41
CA LEU A 1031 11.14 -47.00 37.55
C LEU A 1031 10.43 -46.45 36.30
N LEU A 1032 9.70 -45.34 36.43
CA LEU A 1032 9.12 -44.61 35.29
C LEU A 1032 10.22 -44.12 34.34
N ILE A 1033 11.26 -43.47 34.84
CA ILE A 1033 12.38 -42.98 34.03
C ILE A 1033 13.05 -44.13 33.27
N LEU A 1034 13.36 -45.25 33.93
CA LEU A 1034 13.97 -46.41 33.27
C LEU A 1034 13.04 -47.04 32.21
N THR A 1035 11.73 -47.02 32.45
CA THR A 1035 10.74 -47.46 31.48
C THR A 1035 10.72 -46.54 30.26
N LEU A 1036 10.75 -45.23 30.48
CA LEU A 1036 10.84 -44.23 29.40
C LEU A 1036 12.18 -44.31 28.66
N TRP A 1037 13.28 -44.72 29.29
CA TRP A 1037 14.57 -44.97 28.62
C TRP A 1037 14.46 -46.03 27.53
N SER A 1038 13.70 -47.10 27.78
CA SER A 1038 13.44 -48.18 26.81
C SER A 1038 12.54 -47.74 25.66
N ILE A 1039 11.75 -46.69 25.84
CA ILE A 1039 10.85 -46.13 24.82
C ILE A 1039 11.54 -45.06 23.98
N THR A 1040 12.53 -44.36 24.55
CA THR A 1040 13.21 -43.23 23.89
C THR A 1040 14.23 -43.73 22.85
N GLU A 1041 14.30 -43.09 21.68
CA GLU A 1041 15.15 -43.54 20.56
C GLU A 1041 16.58 -42.92 20.56
N SER A 1042 16.93 -42.08 21.54
CA SER A 1042 18.26 -41.44 21.59
C SER A 1042 19.39 -42.47 21.71
N PRO A 1043 20.58 -42.25 21.12
CA PRO A 1043 21.69 -43.19 21.16
C PRO A 1043 22.42 -43.24 22.52
N PHE A 1044 22.21 -42.25 23.37
CA PHE A 1044 22.80 -42.21 24.71
C PHE A 1044 21.83 -41.72 25.79
N ARG A 1045 22.13 -42.07 27.04
CA ARG A 1045 21.43 -41.66 28.27
C ARG A 1045 22.41 -41.06 29.23
N CYS A 1046 22.13 -39.86 29.72
CA CYS A 1046 22.93 -39.22 30.75
C CYS A 1046 22.12 -39.05 32.03
N LEU A 1047 22.69 -39.44 33.17
CA LEU A 1047 22.02 -39.37 34.45
C LEU A 1047 22.97 -38.76 35.49
N ASP A 1048 22.55 -37.63 36.06
CA ASP A 1048 23.32 -36.87 37.03
C ASP A 1048 22.79 -37.03 38.45
N THR A 1049 23.68 -37.30 39.41
CA THR A 1049 23.42 -37.34 40.87
C THR A 1049 22.26 -38.22 41.34
N PHE A 1050 21.83 -39.21 40.55
CA PHE A 1050 20.65 -40.03 40.89
C PHE A 1050 20.80 -40.81 42.21
N ASP A 1051 22.03 -41.17 42.56
CA ASP A 1051 22.35 -41.93 43.76
C ASP A 1051 22.14 -41.15 45.06
N VAL A 1052 22.12 -39.81 45.01
CA VAL A 1052 21.89 -38.93 46.16
C VAL A 1052 20.44 -39.00 46.65
N CYS A 1053 19.49 -39.23 45.73
CA CYS A 1053 18.06 -39.27 46.02
C CYS A 1053 17.58 -40.58 46.68
N PHE A 1054 18.46 -41.58 46.77
CA PHE A 1054 18.15 -42.89 47.34
C PHE A 1054 18.95 -43.18 48.61
N ASN A 1055 18.32 -43.89 49.53
CA ASN A 1055 19.00 -44.53 50.65
C ASN A 1055 19.96 -45.64 50.15
N ARG A 1056 20.81 -46.16 51.04
CA ARG A 1056 21.88 -47.11 50.67
C ARG A 1056 21.35 -48.37 49.94
N GLU A 1057 20.16 -48.83 50.28
CA GLU A 1057 19.57 -50.07 49.75
C GLU A 1057 18.95 -49.83 48.36
N TYR A 1058 18.09 -48.82 48.22
CA TYR A 1058 17.52 -48.43 46.93
C TYR A 1058 18.58 -47.92 45.95
N ARG A 1059 19.66 -47.29 46.43
CA ARG A 1059 20.81 -46.89 45.59
C ARG A 1059 21.49 -48.09 44.95
N LYS A 1060 21.76 -49.13 45.73
CA LYS A 1060 22.38 -50.37 45.22
C LYS A 1060 21.47 -51.02 44.18
N MET A 1061 20.17 -51.08 44.48
CA MET A 1061 19.17 -51.63 43.56
C MET A 1061 19.07 -50.83 42.26
N ALA A 1062 19.00 -49.49 42.34
CA ALA A 1062 18.96 -48.60 41.18
C ALA A 1062 20.21 -48.78 40.30
N MET A 1063 21.40 -48.87 40.91
CA MET A 1063 22.65 -49.16 40.20
C MET A 1063 22.61 -50.51 39.48
N ASP A 1064 22.21 -51.58 40.17
CA ASP A 1064 22.16 -52.91 39.56
C ASP A 1064 21.10 -52.99 38.44
N MET A 1065 20.00 -52.23 38.55
CA MET A 1065 18.98 -52.10 37.49
C MET A 1065 19.52 -51.41 36.24
N ILE A 1066 20.20 -50.26 36.40
CA ILE A 1066 20.83 -49.55 35.28
C ILE A 1066 21.88 -50.44 34.61
N LEU A 1067 22.73 -51.12 35.40
CA LEU A 1067 23.75 -52.01 34.85
C LEU A 1067 23.13 -53.18 34.08
N ARG A 1068 22.09 -53.84 34.61
CA ARG A 1068 21.37 -54.88 33.87
C ARG A 1068 20.76 -54.35 32.57
N GLN A 1069 20.14 -53.17 32.59
CA GLN A 1069 19.58 -52.55 31.39
C GLN A 1069 20.67 -52.22 30.36
N SER A 1070 21.83 -51.72 30.81
CA SER A 1070 22.96 -51.44 29.94
C SER A 1070 23.55 -52.70 29.28
N HIS A 1071 23.57 -53.83 30.00
CA HIS A 1071 23.98 -55.12 29.45
C HIS A 1071 22.99 -55.66 28.40
N SER A 1072 21.69 -55.45 28.59
CA SER A 1072 20.66 -55.82 27.61
C SER A 1072 20.66 -54.93 26.37
N HIS A 1073 21.11 -53.68 26.50
CA HIS A 1073 21.15 -52.69 25.43
C HIS A 1073 22.58 -52.25 25.09
N GLN A 1074 23.39 -53.18 24.55
CA GLN A 1074 24.81 -52.94 24.24
C GLN A 1074 25.05 -51.82 23.21
N HIS A 1075 24.04 -51.50 22.41
CA HIS A 1075 24.08 -50.43 21.40
C HIS A 1075 23.87 -49.01 21.97
N LEU A 1076 23.43 -48.88 23.23
CA LEU A 1076 23.23 -47.59 23.90
C LEU A 1076 24.41 -47.21 24.78
N GLN A 1077 24.72 -45.92 24.83
CA GLN A 1077 25.74 -45.38 25.73
C GLN A 1077 25.10 -44.75 26.98
N PHE A 1078 25.62 -45.08 28.15
CA PHE A 1078 25.17 -44.56 29.45
C PHE A 1078 26.29 -43.70 30.05
N LEU A 1079 25.99 -42.44 30.37
CA LEU A 1079 26.88 -41.53 31.08
C LEU A 1079 26.29 -41.28 32.48
N LEU A 1080 26.93 -41.82 33.50
CA LEU A 1080 26.46 -41.76 34.88
C LEU A 1080 27.40 -40.85 35.69
N VAL A 1081 26.88 -39.71 36.14
CA VAL A 1081 27.63 -38.76 36.97
C VAL A 1081 27.25 -39.00 38.43
N SER A 1082 28.23 -39.34 39.28
CA SER A 1082 27.98 -39.61 40.71
C SER A 1082 29.00 -38.92 41.63
N PRO A 1083 28.54 -38.21 42.71
CA PRO A 1083 29.35 -37.68 43.83
C PRO A 1083 30.14 -38.73 44.61
N LEU A 1084 29.68 -39.97 44.61
CA LEU A 1084 30.20 -41.02 45.49
C LEU A 1084 31.19 -41.91 44.74
N TYR A 1085 32.27 -42.29 45.41
CA TYR A 1085 33.24 -43.24 44.86
C TYR A 1085 32.66 -44.66 44.88
N ILE A 1086 32.46 -45.24 43.69
CA ILE A 1086 31.78 -46.53 43.52
C ILE A 1086 32.80 -47.68 43.68
N ASN A 1087 33.13 -48.04 44.92
CA ASN A 1087 34.04 -49.16 45.23
C ASN A 1087 33.41 -50.56 45.03
N SER A 1088 32.14 -50.67 44.63
CA SER A 1088 31.37 -51.92 44.67
C SER A 1088 30.93 -52.47 43.30
N VAL A 1089 31.36 -51.87 42.19
CA VAL A 1089 31.02 -52.36 40.84
C VAL A 1089 32.09 -53.33 40.35
N ALA A 1090 31.66 -54.50 39.86
CA ALA A 1090 32.59 -55.50 39.32
C ALA A 1090 33.25 -54.98 38.03
N PRO A 1091 34.57 -55.12 37.86
CA PRO A 1091 35.25 -54.69 36.66
C PRO A 1091 34.73 -55.47 35.43
N SER A 1092 34.33 -54.75 34.39
CA SER A 1092 33.78 -55.27 33.13
C SER A 1092 34.37 -54.48 31.96
N SER A 1093 34.58 -55.12 30.81
CA SER A 1093 35.07 -54.45 29.59
C SER A 1093 34.08 -53.43 29.00
N LEU A 1094 32.84 -53.40 29.50
CA LEU A 1094 31.78 -52.49 29.08
C LEU A 1094 31.62 -51.27 30.01
N ILE A 1095 32.35 -51.24 31.13
CA ILE A 1095 32.28 -50.19 32.14
C ILE A 1095 33.61 -49.45 32.20
N GLU A 1096 33.57 -48.15 31.95
CA GLU A 1096 34.73 -47.25 32.12
C GLU A 1096 34.46 -46.24 33.24
N ILE A 1097 35.45 -46.02 34.10
CA ILE A 1097 35.36 -45.09 35.24
C ILE A 1097 36.39 -43.98 35.04
N PHE A 1098 35.91 -42.75 35.01
CA PHE A 1098 36.71 -41.54 34.77
C PHE A 1098 36.69 -40.64 35.99
N PRO A 1099 37.81 -40.54 36.73
CA PRO A 1099 37.97 -39.52 37.76
C PRO A 1099 38.23 -38.15 37.11
N LEU A 1100 37.35 -37.18 37.37
CA LEU A 1100 37.44 -35.80 36.88
C LEU A 1100 38.34 -34.96 37.80
N ALA A 1101 39.18 -34.12 37.19
CA ALA A 1101 40.00 -33.14 37.90
C ALA A 1101 39.14 -32.05 38.54
N GLU A 1102 39.53 -31.59 39.73
CA GLU A 1102 38.85 -30.48 40.40
C GLU A 1102 39.09 -29.16 39.64
N PRO A 1103 38.09 -28.27 39.53
CA PRO A 1103 38.25 -26.96 38.90
C PRO A 1103 39.23 -26.09 39.70
N GLU A 1104 39.95 -25.22 38.99
CA GLU A 1104 40.87 -24.25 39.61
C GLU A 1104 40.04 -23.30 40.51
N ARG A 1105 40.32 -23.25 41.82
CA ARG A 1105 39.61 -22.35 42.73
C ARG A 1105 40.17 -20.93 42.61
N ASP A 1106 39.30 -19.98 42.30
CA ASP A 1106 39.61 -18.56 42.47
C ASP A 1106 39.72 -18.22 43.96
N GLY A 1107 40.93 -17.86 44.39
CA GLY A 1107 41.19 -17.30 45.72
C GLY A 1107 42.00 -18.18 46.67
N ALA A 1108 43.29 -18.39 46.38
CA ALA A 1108 44.28 -18.70 47.41
C ALA A 1108 45.70 -18.22 47.02
N THR A 1109 45.85 -16.92 46.74
CA THR A 1109 47.15 -16.25 46.91
C THR A 1109 47.43 -16.13 48.42
N ARG A 1110 48.00 -17.19 49.01
CA ARG A 1110 48.84 -17.03 50.21
C ARG A 1110 50.22 -17.59 49.90
N SER A 1111 51.15 -16.66 49.86
CA SER A 1111 52.59 -16.82 49.75
C SER A 1111 53.15 -17.94 50.62
N THR A 1112 53.96 -18.81 50.02
CA THR A 1112 55.19 -19.30 50.66
C THR A 1112 56.16 -19.80 49.60
N GLN A 1113 57.41 -19.36 49.75
CA GLN A 1113 58.55 -19.54 48.86
C GLN A 1113 59.05 -20.99 48.82
N ALA A 1114 59.57 -21.42 47.68
CA ALA A 1114 60.74 -22.30 47.54
C ALA A 1114 61.24 -22.17 46.08
N ALA A 1115 62.26 -21.34 45.83
CA ALA A 1115 63.66 -21.75 45.75
C ALA A 1115 63.98 -22.54 44.47
N SER A 1116 64.61 -21.82 43.55
CA SER A 1116 65.31 -22.26 42.35
C SER A 1116 66.28 -23.42 42.59
N THR A 1117 66.33 -24.36 41.64
CA THR A 1117 67.59 -24.95 41.17
C THR A 1117 67.46 -25.31 39.70
N GLU A 1118 68.52 -24.96 38.97
CA GLU A 1118 68.72 -24.97 37.52
C GLU A 1118 68.73 -26.37 36.91
N GLU A 1119 68.23 -26.51 35.68
CA GLU A 1119 69.03 -26.82 34.47
C GLU A 1119 68.09 -26.88 33.23
N ASP A 1120 68.60 -26.35 32.11
CA ASP A 1120 67.91 -25.60 31.04
C ASP A 1120 66.84 -26.30 30.18
#